data_AF-A0A8D8TUG2-F1
#
_entry.id   AF-A0A8D8TUG2-F1
#
_cell.length_a   1.000
_cell.length_b   1.000
_cell.length_c   1.000
_cell.angle_alpha   90.00
_cell.angle_beta   90.00
_cell.angle_gamma   90.00
#
_symmetry.space_group_name_H-M   'P 1'
#
loop_
_entity.id
_entity.type
_entity.pdbx_description
1 polymer ?
#
loop_
_entity_poly.entity_id
_entity_poly.type
_entity_poly.pdbx_seq_one_letter_code
_entity_poly.pdbx_strand_id
1 'polypeptide(L)'
;MPGVPSLVTIARVKEQVIILPTKTKPKKLVFVGSDGKSYTYLFKGLEDLHLDERIMQFLQISNTMLAASTYRARHYPVIPLGPRGGLISWVEHVTPLFSLYKRWQQRQVPAKAPVPRPSELFYGKLTPLLRERNISPDARKLWPLDILRQVLQELMQSTPDDLLATELWCHSQDAGAWWKSTRLYTSSLALNSIIGYIIGLGDRHLDNVLVDLHTGEVVHIDYNVCFEKGKTLRVPEKVPFRLTPNLVRALGLSGVEGGYKRSCEYVLKVMKKGRETFLTLLEAFIYDPLVDWAPGHDTALPPCTVRSGNAAGVRATRKQLEKEYSLAMYTLRRKEIAWEWYANRDTLLTSMQDIRDALTEYLSEDSAQKRLEAKLHERHLQNAYINEARTDSNHAFYSLPGRYKQVIEARRCRTNVLNTLQEKIEDCDKQLTQYKQAMVCLLGQWLDDVKRSLPSSVCQVFDLIKEFLQNAGQNSLVSQCCQLEQEISEAYAAHHRLRMGCVDILSKYSTICALYPASYINVHRSTSYKRWCQTLVISLDKYGEIKAEFSSLYSPPLADSMVCHQCVTFSRNLHRVLDVQREKERERAASGPALTSEEIYLYEAEQGLREFSVRAPVAVESAIVTALCALNKKFLLLECAAKSAADCLLDMTSRDGVWFLDDMCLTASMCVKLAALLPSPQDNIIQGVQCMENLYKVYNGLQTLNHSFLSVIMPGAIKSTLIEEPTVLGMIAQLNDIIHEAGLPLPELMKQMQNHLRFTIMGMASPNESALDIVASLKERYSALLSSTLDNGDLSQGQTLLMGFNSLFEKLWEDTSCLSSIEVPYAWRSVDFIKEAKSYMAPVLDGTHLALLTDIFFLKRLHCMHSFLTLCLNFARGYRGGANAPTTVYSDAQFHRPVRAYIADCVARTLAGSFSHCTAVTIVSLLAQSGFNVQGEIEQRDIGAESKVPLESLCRAACDSLIRRHRMTASSLSQASTLLSHYETAWRHTQHMQRFRASLEVATGSEQRLSVQYTAHHFLHEDTLSASIAGGHVKPSPINRGSFMLELRKSTSALATSQSRLTDLRDQMDTLVATLQQRLKWAAGANPALTEVTSAFEDVVRSEKDKLSEELKLGSTLNGICHSILQHEALRTRTSEALSNDVSFLQLLDQAEKAYKLDRNLRVTITELEADLMTLLPNITQVDRNVLDTAGAAVSRSMTHIIGDMVPQSCLFSTQLGELSTTLHEHDVLFHEMKHLMKTIIKFEEYTSC
;
A
#
# COMPACT_ATOMS: atom_id res chain seq x y z
N MET A 1 23.50 -17.83 -24.67
CA MET A 1 24.37 -18.01 -23.51
C MET A 1 24.05 -16.87 -22.56
N PRO A 2 23.76 -17.10 -21.28
CA PRO A 2 23.21 -16.06 -20.39
C PRO A 2 24.15 -14.85 -20.26
N GLY A 3 23.69 -13.65 -20.63
CA GLY A 3 24.45 -12.41 -20.47
C GLY A 3 25.65 -12.23 -21.41
N VAL A 4 25.75 -13.01 -22.50
CA VAL A 4 26.76 -12.82 -23.55
C VAL A 4 26.17 -11.98 -24.69
N PRO A 5 26.83 -10.89 -25.16
CA PRO A 5 26.27 -10.00 -26.18
C PRO A 5 26.10 -10.62 -27.57
N SER A 6 26.91 -11.63 -27.90
CA SER A 6 26.83 -12.37 -29.17
C SER A 6 25.86 -13.55 -29.06
N LEU A 7 25.23 -13.91 -30.18
CA LEU A 7 24.20 -14.96 -30.29
C LEU A 7 24.80 -16.39 -30.17
N VAL A 8 25.50 -16.67 -29.07
CA VAL A 8 26.10 -17.97 -28.76
C VAL A 8 25.05 -18.83 -28.05
N THR A 9 24.61 -19.94 -28.63
CA THR A 9 23.65 -20.86 -28.00
C THR A 9 24.37 -21.84 -27.07
N ILE A 10 23.66 -22.45 -26.12
CA ILE A 10 24.24 -23.48 -25.24
C ILE A 10 24.25 -24.79 -26.02
N ALA A 11 25.42 -25.36 -26.28
CA ALA A 11 25.57 -26.64 -26.96
C ALA A 11 25.52 -27.82 -25.99
N ARG A 12 26.18 -27.71 -24.81
CA ARG A 12 26.13 -28.72 -23.73
C ARG A 12 26.48 -28.13 -22.36
N VAL A 13 26.17 -28.87 -21.30
CA VAL A 13 26.60 -28.60 -19.91
C VAL A 13 27.69 -29.60 -19.52
N LYS A 14 28.74 -29.19 -18.81
CA LYS A 14 29.74 -30.14 -18.28
C LYS A 14 29.15 -30.93 -17.11
N GLU A 15 29.46 -32.22 -17.03
CA GLU A 15 28.95 -33.15 -16.00
C GLU A 15 29.45 -32.84 -14.58
N GLN A 16 30.60 -32.16 -14.46
CA GLN A 16 31.22 -31.85 -13.17
C GLN A 16 30.73 -30.52 -12.62
N VAL A 17 30.17 -30.55 -11.40
CA VAL A 17 29.76 -29.37 -10.63
C VAL A 17 30.62 -29.26 -9.37
N ILE A 18 31.20 -28.09 -9.12
CA ILE A 18 32.04 -27.85 -7.94
C ILE A 18 31.25 -27.04 -6.91
N ILE A 19 31.15 -27.54 -5.68
CA ILE A 19 30.50 -26.83 -4.58
C ILE A 19 31.56 -26.05 -3.80
N LEU A 20 31.38 -24.73 -3.65
CA LEU A 20 32.32 -23.91 -2.90
C LEU A 20 32.08 -24.02 -1.39
N PRO A 21 33.14 -24.09 -0.55
CA PRO A 21 33.03 -24.29 0.89
C PRO A 21 32.71 -22.99 1.63
N THR A 22 31.60 -22.33 1.29
CA THR A 22 31.09 -21.13 1.98
C THR A 22 29.79 -21.44 2.72
N LYS A 23 29.28 -20.47 3.51
CA LYS A 23 28.03 -20.61 4.29
C LYS A 23 26.84 -21.03 3.41
N THR A 24 26.72 -20.46 2.20
CA THR A 24 25.60 -20.69 1.28
C THR A 24 25.87 -21.79 0.24
N LYS A 25 27.06 -22.43 0.27
CA LYS A 25 27.45 -23.56 -0.60
C LYS A 25 27.09 -23.37 -2.09
N PRO A 26 27.51 -22.28 -2.75
CA PRO A 26 27.18 -22.00 -4.13
C PRO A 26 27.86 -23.00 -5.08
N LYS A 27 27.23 -23.22 -6.23
CA LYS A 27 27.63 -24.26 -7.20
C LYS A 27 28.28 -23.62 -8.41
N LYS A 28 29.52 -23.98 -8.72
CA LYS A 28 30.22 -23.56 -9.94
C LYS A 28 29.84 -24.51 -11.08
N LEU A 29 29.23 -23.95 -12.11
CA LEU A 29 28.71 -24.62 -13.30
C LEU A 29 29.53 -24.19 -14.53
N VAL A 30 29.64 -25.07 -15.53
CA VAL A 30 30.33 -24.77 -16.79
C VAL A 30 29.46 -25.17 -17.97
N PHE A 31 29.09 -24.19 -18.79
CA PHE A 31 28.40 -24.38 -20.07
C PHE A 31 29.40 -24.38 -21.22
N VAL A 32 29.07 -25.08 -22.30
CA VAL A 32 29.82 -25.06 -23.55
C VAL A 32 28.93 -24.42 -24.61
N GLY A 33 29.42 -23.35 -25.24
CA GLY A 33 28.70 -22.63 -26.29
C GLY A 33 28.74 -23.33 -27.65
N SER A 34 27.91 -22.88 -28.59
CA SER A 34 27.96 -23.28 -30.00
C SER A 34 29.29 -22.91 -30.69
N ASP A 35 30.05 -21.99 -30.11
CA ASP A 35 31.40 -21.60 -30.51
C ASP A 35 32.49 -22.55 -29.97
N GLY A 36 32.11 -23.60 -29.24
CA GLY A 36 33.02 -24.55 -28.61
C GLY A 36 33.73 -24.02 -27.36
N LYS A 37 33.49 -22.77 -26.93
CA LYS A 37 34.13 -22.19 -25.74
C LYS A 37 33.40 -22.59 -24.46
N SER A 38 34.16 -22.68 -23.36
CA SER A 38 33.60 -22.94 -22.02
C SER A 38 33.25 -21.61 -21.34
N TYR A 39 32.04 -21.51 -20.80
CA TYR A 39 31.52 -20.36 -20.06
C TYR A 39 31.18 -20.80 -18.64
N THR A 40 31.85 -20.21 -17.65
CA THR A 40 31.73 -20.60 -16.25
C THR A 40 30.77 -19.67 -15.51
N TYR A 41 29.87 -20.23 -14.70
CA TYR A 41 28.93 -19.47 -13.87
C TYR A 41 28.93 -19.99 -12.44
N LEU A 42 28.60 -19.10 -11.51
CA LEU A 42 28.32 -19.41 -10.12
C LEU A 42 26.81 -19.35 -9.90
N PHE A 43 26.22 -20.49 -9.57
CA PHE A 43 24.85 -20.57 -9.11
C PHE A 43 24.80 -20.30 -7.61
N LYS A 44 24.14 -19.19 -7.25
CA LYS A 44 23.81 -18.85 -5.86
C LYS A 44 22.31 -19.09 -5.65
N GLY A 45 21.99 -19.96 -4.69
CA GLY A 45 20.61 -20.26 -4.31
C GLY A 45 20.30 -19.70 -2.93
N LEU A 46 19.03 -19.37 -2.70
CA LEU A 46 18.51 -18.72 -1.49
C LEU A 46 19.02 -17.28 -1.27
N GLU A 47 19.59 -16.67 -2.30
CA GLU A 47 20.00 -15.26 -2.34
C GLU A 47 19.21 -14.57 -3.46
N ASP A 48 18.73 -13.36 -3.19
CA ASP A 48 18.10 -12.51 -4.19
C ASP A 48 19.20 -11.75 -4.95
N LEU A 49 19.32 -12.02 -6.26
CA LEU A 49 20.37 -11.43 -7.10
C LEU A 49 19.89 -10.21 -7.90
N HIS A 50 18.63 -9.77 -7.75
CA HIS A 50 18.13 -8.59 -8.46
C HIS A 50 18.92 -7.34 -8.07
N LEU A 51 19.29 -7.21 -6.79
CA LEU A 51 20.13 -6.11 -6.32
C LEU A 51 21.50 -6.11 -7.03
N ASP A 52 22.19 -7.26 -7.06
CA ASP A 52 23.47 -7.39 -7.77
C ASP A 52 23.32 -7.08 -9.27
N GLU A 53 22.24 -7.53 -9.93
CA GLU A 53 21.95 -7.20 -11.34
C GLU A 53 21.83 -5.69 -11.56
N ARG A 54 21.05 -5.00 -10.72
CA ARG A 54 20.84 -3.54 -10.80
C ARG A 54 22.16 -2.77 -10.58
N ILE A 55 23.01 -3.25 -9.67
CA ILE A 55 24.35 -2.69 -9.49
C ILE A 55 25.22 -2.91 -10.73
N MET A 56 25.14 -4.07 -11.40
CA MET A 56 25.87 -4.28 -12.66
C MET A 56 25.42 -3.31 -13.76
N GLN A 57 24.13 -3.00 -13.85
CA GLN A 57 23.59 -1.98 -14.77
C GLN A 57 24.12 -0.58 -14.42
N PHE A 58 24.17 -0.23 -13.13
CA PHE A 58 24.77 1.03 -12.66
C PHE A 58 26.24 1.16 -13.08
N LEU A 59 27.01 0.07 -12.94
CA LEU A 59 28.42 0.03 -13.38
C LEU A 59 28.53 0.15 -14.91
N GLN A 60 27.63 -0.46 -15.67
CA GLN A 60 27.59 -0.33 -17.12
C GLN A 60 27.36 1.12 -17.56
N ILE A 61 26.40 1.82 -16.96
CA ILE A 61 26.14 3.25 -17.24
C ILE A 61 27.34 4.12 -16.82
N SER A 62 27.95 3.83 -15.67
CA SER A 62 29.17 4.50 -15.23
C SER A 62 30.29 4.38 -16.26
N ASN A 63 30.47 3.20 -16.86
CA ASN A 63 31.44 2.98 -17.93
C ASN A 63 31.10 3.75 -19.20
N THR A 64 29.82 3.83 -19.59
CA THR A 64 29.39 4.63 -20.74
C THR A 64 29.71 6.11 -20.55
N MET A 65 29.51 6.66 -19.34
CA MET A 65 29.86 8.05 -19.04
C MET A 65 31.38 8.29 -19.02
N LEU A 66 32.16 7.27 -18.67
CA LEU A 66 33.61 7.30 -18.66
C LEU A 66 34.24 6.89 -20.00
N ALA A 67 33.44 6.62 -21.05
CA ALA A 67 33.92 6.08 -22.33
C ALA A 67 34.94 6.99 -23.05
N ALA A 68 34.91 8.30 -22.79
CA ALA A 68 35.90 9.26 -23.31
C ALA A 68 37.26 9.20 -22.58
N SER A 69 37.43 8.30 -21.62
CA SER A 69 38.61 8.16 -20.76
C SER A 69 39.14 6.72 -20.75
N THR A 70 40.28 6.49 -20.10
CA THR A 70 40.83 5.15 -19.88
C THR A 70 40.28 4.45 -18.63
N TYR A 71 39.34 5.07 -17.91
CA TYR A 71 38.76 4.51 -16.69
C TYR A 71 37.61 3.56 -17.01
N ARG A 72 37.70 2.33 -16.49
CA ARG A 72 36.65 1.32 -16.66
C ARG A 72 36.47 0.50 -15.38
N ALA A 73 35.23 0.42 -14.90
CA ALA A 73 34.81 -0.44 -13.82
C ALA A 73 34.46 -1.80 -14.42
N ARG A 74 35.20 -2.84 -14.03
CA ARG A 74 34.93 -4.20 -14.48
C ARG A 74 33.60 -4.66 -13.89
N HIS A 75 32.68 -5.07 -14.76
CA HIS A 75 31.37 -5.60 -14.40
C HIS A 75 31.19 -6.96 -15.07
N TYR A 76 30.31 -7.78 -14.52
CA TYR A 76 30.04 -9.14 -14.99
C TYR A 76 28.53 -9.39 -15.04
N PRO A 77 28.04 -10.24 -15.95
CA PRO A 77 26.61 -10.55 -16.00
C PRO A 77 26.12 -11.24 -14.73
N VAL A 78 24.97 -10.76 -14.22
CA VAL A 78 24.19 -11.39 -13.16
C VAL A 78 22.80 -11.64 -13.74
N ILE A 79 22.33 -12.88 -13.66
CA ILE A 79 21.07 -13.34 -14.24
C ILE A 79 20.21 -13.92 -13.11
N PRO A 80 19.32 -13.11 -12.51
CA PRO A 80 18.30 -13.63 -11.61
C PRO A 80 17.43 -14.64 -12.34
N LEU A 81 17.25 -15.84 -11.77
CA LEU A 81 16.35 -16.86 -12.31
C LEU A 81 14.99 -16.85 -11.57
N GLY A 82 14.88 -16.01 -10.54
CA GLY A 82 13.72 -15.83 -9.68
C GLY A 82 14.12 -15.07 -8.40
N PRO A 83 13.21 -14.88 -7.43
CA PRO A 83 13.44 -14.07 -6.23
C PRO A 83 14.40 -14.72 -5.21
N ARG A 84 14.89 -15.93 -5.47
CA ARG A 84 15.68 -16.72 -4.51
C ARG A 84 16.86 -17.45 -5.14
N GLY A 85 17.31 -16.99 -6.31
CA GLY A 85 18.52 -17.53 -6.89
C GLY A 85 18.75 -17.06 -8.31
N GLY A 86 19.98 -17.23 -8.75
CA GLY A 86 20.37 -16.93 -10.11
C GLY A 86 21.80 -17.32 -10.40
N LEU A 87 22.26 -16.87 -11.56
CA LEU A 87 23.59 -17.15 -12.09
C LEU A 87 24.42 -15.88 -12.10
N ILE A 88 25.63 -15.97 -11.56
CA ILE A 88 26.65 -14.93 -11.65
C ILE A 88 27.74 -15.43 -12.59
N SER A 89 28.09 -14.65 -13.60
CA SER A 89 29.21 -15.01 -14.49
C SER A 89 30.51 -15.08 -13.71
N TRP A 90 31.28 -16.14 -13.92
CA TRP A 90 32.56 -16.32 -13.22
C TRP A 90 33.63 -15.46 -13.88
N VAL A 91 34.22 -14.56 -13.10
CA VAL A 91 35.35 -13.76 -13.57
C VAL A 91 36.62 -14.61 -13.53
N GLU A 92 37.24 -14.82 -14.68
CA GLU A 92 38.49 -15.56 -14.79
C GLU A 92 39.71 -14.67 -14.48
N HIS A 93 40.82 -15.32 -14.11
CA HIS A 93 42.13 -14.70 -13.85
C HIS A 93 42.22 -13.69 -12.68
N VAL A 94 41.22 -13.67 -11.80
CA VAL A 94 41.22 -12.83 -10.60
C VAL A 94 41.57 -13.64 -9.35
N THR A 95 42.35 -13.02 -8.44
CA THR A 95 42.77 -13.61 -7.17
C THR A 95 42.20 -12.79 -6.01
N PRO A 96 41.50 -13.41 -5.04
CA PRO A 96 41.09 -12.71 -3.82
C PRO A 96 42.30 -12.26 -3.00
N LEU A 97 42.28 -11.02 -2.50
CA LEU A 97 43.39 -10.49 -1.69
C LEU A 97 43.66 -11.34 -0.45
N PHE A 98 42.64 -12.00 0.12
CA PHE A 98 42.82 -12.88 1.28
C PHE A 98 43.72 -14.07 0.96
N SER A 99 43.73 -14.54 -0.29
CA SER A 99 44.60 -15.64 -0.72
C SER A 99 46.06 -15.27 -0.63
N LEU A 100 46.42 -14.00 -0.89
CA LEU A 100 47.80 -13.51 -0.76
C LEU A 100 48.25 -13.53 0.71
N TYR A 101 47.41 -12.98 1.59
CA TYR A 101 47.67 -12.99 3.04
C TYR A 101 47.78 -14.41 3.59
N LYS A 102 46.86 -15.31 3.21
CA LYS A 102 46.87 -16.71 3.63
C LYS A 102 48.12 -17.45 3.17
N ARG A 103 48.56 -17.24 1.91
CA ARG A 103 49.82 -17.82 1.39
C ARG A 103 51.03 -17.32 2.17
N TRP A 104 51.08 -16.04 2.53
CA TRP A 104 52.14 -15.51 3.39
C TRP A 104 52.14 -16.18 4.77
N GLN A 105 50.97 -16.31 5.43
CA GLN A 105 50.88 -17.00 6.72
C GLN A 105 51.35 -18.47 6.63
N GLN A 106 51.00 -19.17 5.55
CA GLN A 106 51.44 -20.55 5.30
C GLN A 106 52.97 -20.67 5.16
N ARG A 107 53.65 -19.63 4.67
CA ARG A 107 55.12 -19.60 4.59
C ARG A 107 55.79 -19.34 5.95
N GLN A 108 55.09 -18.66 6.87
CA GLN A 108 55.59 -18.35 8.22
C GLN A 108 55.45 -19.51 9.21
N VAL A 109 54.50 -20.42 8.95
CA VAL A 109 54.17 -21.54 9.82
C VAL A 109 54.84 -22.82 9.29
N PRO A 110 55.34 -23.75 10.16
CA PRO A 110 55.94 -25.00 9.71
C PRO A 110 55.02 -25.80 8.80
N ALA A 111 55.58 -26.51 7.80
CA ALA A 111 54.82 -27.34 6.88
C ALA A 111 53.96 -28.35 7.68
N LYS A 112 52.63 -28.25 7.53
CA LYS A 112 51.52 -29.01 8.20
C LYS A 112 50.87 -28.37 9.44
N ALA A 113 51.37 -27.26 9.99
CA ALA A 113 50.65 -26.61 11.09
C ALA A 113 49.45 -25.77 10.58
N PRO A 114 48.30 -25.77 11.29
CA PRO A 114 47.12 -25.03 10.89
C PRO A 114 47.38 -23.52 10.95
N VAL A 115 46.96 -22.81 9.90
CA VAL A 115 47.07 -21.35 9.85
C VAL A 115 46.07 -20.74 10.84
N PRO A 116 46.51 -19.85 11.75
CA PRO A 116 45.62 -19.23 12.73
C PRO A 116 44.58 -18.34 12.03
N ARG A 117 43.34 -18.39 12.53
CA ARG A 117 42.24 -17.58 11.97
C ARG A 117 42.40 -16.11 12.34
N PRO A 118 41.88 -15.16 11.54
CA PRO A 118 41.92 -13.73 11.89
C PRO A 118 41.36 -13.41 13.27
N SER A 119 40.28 -14.10 13.68
CA SER A 119 39.70 -13.95 15.02
C SER A 119 40.65 -14.38 16.13
N GLU A 120 41.38 -15.48 15.94
CA GLU A 120 42.33 -16.02 16.92
C GLU A 120 43.51 -15.07 17.10
N LEU A 121 44.03 -14.52 16.00
CA LEU A 121 45.10 -13.50 16.04
C LEU A 121 44.66 -12.22 16.75
N PHE A 122 43.46 -11.72 16.42
CA PHE A 122 42.92 -10.51 17.03
C PHE A 122 42.65 -10.68 18.53
N TYR A 123 41.92 -11.74 18.92
CA TYR A 123 41.61 -11.99 20.33
C TYR A 123 42.84 -12.43 21.13
N GLY A 124 43.82 -13.08 20.50
CA GLY A 124 45.09 -13.44 21.13
C GLY A 124 45.89 -12.22 21.60
N LYS A 125 45.82 -11.11 20.85
CA LYS A 125 46.43 -9.82 21.23
C LYS A 125 45.55 -8.98 22.15
N LEU A 126 44.23 -9.00 21.94
CA LEU A 126 43.29 -8.18 22.70
C LEU A 126 43.05 -8.68 24.12
N THR A 127 42.89 -9.99 24.31
CA THR A 127 42.47 -10.58 25.60
C THR A 127 43.47 -10.30 26.73
N PRO A 128 44.80 -10.41 26.54
CA PRO A 128 45.77 -10.04 27.57
C PRO A 128 45.65 -8.57 28.00
N LEU A 129 45.58 -7.64 27.03
CA LEU A 129 45.48 -6.20 27.30
C LEU A 129 44.18 -5.79 27.99
N LEU A 130 43.07 -6.47 27.69
CA LEU A 130 41.80 -6.24 28.38
C LEU A 130 41.82 -6.78 29.83
N ARG A 131 42.45 -7.94 30.06
CA ARG A 131 42.62 -8.51 31.40
C ARG A 131 43.47 -7.63 32.30
N GLU A 132 44.55 -7.04 31.77
CA GLU A 132 45.39 -6.09 32.51
C GLU A 132 44.60 -4.88 33.03
N ARG A 133 43.51 -4.50 32.35
CA ARG A 133 42.62 -3.40 32.75
C ARG A 133 41.33 -3.83 33.44
N ASN A 134 41.21 -5.12 33.81
CA ASN A 134 40.00 -5.70 34.42
C ASN A 134 38.71 -5.51 33.58
N ILE A 135 38.83 -5.47 32.25
CA ILE A 135 37.68 -5.33 31.35
C ILE A 135 37.34 -6.70 30.78
N SER A 136 36.06 -7.08 30.86
CA SER A 136 35.58 -8.34 30.28
C SER A 136 35.69 -8.34 28.74
N PRO A 137 36.19 -9.42 28.12
CA PRO A 137 36.24 -9.54 26.66
C PRO A 137 34.85 -9.60 26.02
N ASP A 138 33.79 -9.92 26.75
CA ASP A 138 32.43 -10.02 26.19
C ASP A 138 31.74 -8.66 26.02
N ALA A 139 32.20 -7.64 26.76
CA ALA A 139 31.58 -6.32 26.80
C ALA A 139 32.16 -5.36 25.74
N ARG A 140 31.97 -5.68 24.44
CA ARG A 140 32.56 -4.94 23.30
C ARG A 140 32.31 -3.43 23.30
N LYS A 141 31.15 -2.96 23.78
CA LYS A 141 30.82 -1.52 23.85
C LYS A 141 31.70 -0.74 24.82
N LEU A 142 32.34 -1.43 25.78
CA LEU A 142 33.19 -0.85 26.82
C LEU A 142 34.69 -0.95 26.49
N TRP A 143 35.05 -1.47 25.30
CA TRP A 143 36.46 -1.60 24.92
C TRP A 143 37.13 -0.24 24.70
N PRO A 144 38.24 0.06 25.39
CA PRO A 144 38.95 1.33 25.24
C PRO A 144 39.56 1.48 23.84
N LEU A 145 39.43 2.67 23.26
CA LEU A 145 39.96 2.99 21.93
C LEU A 145 41.49 2.84 21.85
N ASP A 146 42.21 3.20 22.91
CA ASP A 146 43.68 3.13 22.93
C ASP A 146 44.19 1.69 22.85
N ILE A 147 43.51 0.75 23.52
CA ILE A 147 43.84 -0.68 23.44
C ILE A 147 43.59 -1.21 22.03
N LEU A 148 42.46 -0.85 21.42
CA LEU A 148 42.15 -1.26 20.05
C LEU A 148 43.16 -0.71 19.04
N ARG A 149 43.62 0.53 19.24
CA ARG A 149 44.68 1.15 18.43
C ARG A 149 46.01 0.42 18.61
N GLN A 150 46.38 0.07 19.84
CA GLN A 150 47.59 -0.70 20.13
C GLN A 150 47.57 -2.08 19.46
N VAL A 151 46.46 -2.83 19.61
CA VAL A 151 46.31 -4.15 18.95
C VAL A 151 46.45 -4.04 17.43
N LEU A 152 45.85 -3.02 16.82
CA LEU A 152 45.98 -2.78 15.39
C LEU A 152 47.43 -2.48 14.99
N GLN A 153 48.15 -1.65 15.74
CA GLN A 153 49.55 -1.33 15.49
C GLN A 153 50.44 -2.57 15.58
N GLU A 154 50.25 -3.42 16.60
CA GLU A 154 51.01 -4.68 16.74
C GLU A 154 50.74 -5.64 15.57
N LEU A 155 49.48 -5.77 15.15
CA LEU A 155 49.11 -6.62 14.01
C LEU A 155 49.70 -6.07 12.69
N MET A 156 49.68 -4.76 12.50
CA MET A 156 50.31 -4.10 11.35
C MET A 156 51.82 -4.31 11.32
N GLN A 157 52.50 -4.25 12.46
CA GLN A 157 53.95 -4.51 12.55
C GLN A 157 54.29 -5.99 12.26
N SER A 158 53.38 -6.91 12.58
CA SER A 158 53.59 -8.35 12.33
C SER A 158 53.39 -8.77 10.87
N THR A 159 52.78 -7.93 10.03
CA THR A 159 52.44 -8.25 8.64
C THR A 159 53.19 -7.33 7.68
N PRO A 160 53.85 -7.84 6.62
CA PRO A 160 54.45 -7.01 5.59
C PRO A 160 53.41 -6.13 4.89
N ASP A 161 53.78 -4.89 4.59
CA ASP A 161 52.92 -3.92 3.92
C ASP A 161 53.04 -3.95 2.39
N ASP A 162 53.92 -4.79 1.84
CA ASP A 162 54.27 -4.85 0.42
C ASP A 162 53.76 -6.10 -0.30
N LEU A 163 52.96 -6.96 0.34
CA LEU A 163 52.54 -8.24 -0.22
C LEU A 163 51.92 -8.10 -1.62
N LEU A 164 51.00 -7.15 -1.78
CA LEU A 164 50.35 -6.93 -3.08
C LEU A 164 51.31 -6.29 -4.09
N ALA A 165 52.14 -5.35 -3.67
CA ALA A 165 53.10 -4.67 -4.54
C ALA A 165 54.12 -5.66 -5.12
N THR A 166 54.63 -6.56 -4.27
CA THR A 166 55.56 -7.62 -4.65
C THR A 166 54.90 -8.65 -5.57
N GLU A 167 53.66 -9.04 -5.32
CA GLU A 167 52.96 -9.99 -6.21
C GLU A 167 52.68 -9.37 -7.60
N LEU A 168 52.32 -8.08 -7.68
CA LEU A 168 52.18 -7.37 -8.96
C LEU A 168 53.52 -7.27 -9.71
N TRP A 169 54.62 -7.04 -8.98
CA TRP A 169 55.96 -7.08 -9.56
C TRP A 169 56.33 -8.47 -10.09
N CYS A 170 56.14 -9.52 -9.29
CA CYS A 170 56.49 -10.90 -9.67
C CYS A 170 55.67 -11.45 -10.86
N HIS A 171 54.44 -10.97 -11.07
CA HIS A 171 53.62 -11.36 -12.23
C HIS A 171 53.90 -10.52 -13.49
N SER A 172 54.71 -9.47 -13.37
CA SER A 172 55.09 -8.62 -14.49
C SER A 172 56.32 -9.19 -15.21
N GLN A 173 56.27 -9.27 -16.54
CA GLN A 173 57.37 -9.81 -17.35
C GLN A 173 58.59 -8.87 -17.39
N ASP A 174 58.33 -7.56 -17.38
CA ASP A 174 59.34 -6.51 -17.41
C ASP A 174 58.87 -5.27 -16.64
N ALA A 175 59.76 -4.28 -16.50
CA ALA A 175 59.47 -3.04 -15.77
C ALA A 175 58.37 -2.18 -16.45
N GLY A 176 58.23 -2.25 -17.76
CA GLY A 176 57.17 -1.53 -18.49
C GLY A 176 55.79 -2.13 -18.24
N ALA A 177 55.69 -3.47 -18.26
CA ALA A 177 54.50 -4.21 -17.90
C ALA A 177 54.10 -3.95 -16.44
N TRP A 178 55.07 -3.95 -15.52
CA TRP A 178 54.84 -3.60 -14.12
C TRP A 178 54.29 -2.18 -13.96
N TRP A 179 54.87 -1.20 -14.65
CA TRP A 179 54.40 0.18 -14.59
C TRP A 179 52.97 0.32 -15.12
N LYS A 180 52.65 -0.38 -16.22
CA LYS A 180 51.30 -0.43 -16.78
C LYS A 180 50.30 -1.05 -15.81
N SER A 181 50.65 -2.19 -15.20
CA SER A 181 49.83 -2.88 -14.21
C SER A 181 49.59 -2.02 -12.97
N THR A 182 50.62 -1.36 -12.45
CA THR A 182 50.54 -0.45 -11.30
C THR A 182 49.65 0.77 -11.59
N ARG A 183 49.72 1.33 -12.80
CA ARG A 183 48.84 2.43 -13.22
C ARG A 183 47.38 1.99 -13.36
N LEU A 184 47.13 0.82 -13.95
CA LEU A 184 45.78 0.27 -14.06
C LEU A 184 45.20 -0.06 -12.69
N TYR A 185 45.99 -0.64 -11.79
CA TYR A 185 45.64 -0.83 -10.39
C TYR A 185 45.24 0.47 -9.71
N THR A 186 46.06 1.52 -9.86
CA THR A 186 45.79 2.84 -9.28
C THR A 186 44.46 3.41 -9.77
N SER A 187 44.23 3.40 -11.09
CA SER A 187 43.00 3.90 -11.70
C SER A 187 41.77 3.08 -11.33
N SER A 188 41.90 1.75 -11.32
CA SER A 188 40.81 0.80 -11.01
C SER A 188 40.43 0.85 -9.53
N LEU A 189 41.41 0.95 -8.64
CA LEU A 189 41.16 1.11 -7.20
C LEU A 189 40.45 2.44 -6.92
N ALA A 190 40.92 3.54 -7.53
CA ALA A 190 40.30 4.86 -7.38
C ALA A 190 38.83 4.86 -7.84
N LEU A 191 38.57 4.29 -9.02
CA LEU A 191 37.23 4.18 -9.59
C LEU A 191 36.29 3.36 -8.69
N ASN A 192 36.71 2.15 -8.29
CA ASN A 192 35.92 1.30 -7.39
C ASN A 192 35.71 1.92 -6.00
N SER A 193 36.67 2.71 -5.50
CA SER A 193 36.55 3.43 -4.22
C SER A 193 35.47 4.51 -4.27
N ILE A 194 35.47 5.34 -5.33
CA ILE A 194 34.49 6.42 -5.48
C ILE A 194 33.10 5.88 -5.80
N ILE A 195 32.99 4.85 -6.65
CA ILE A 195 31.72 4.17 -6.90
C ILE A 195 31.19 3.53 -5.62
N GLY A 196 32.05 2.84 -4.87
CA GLY A 196 31.69 2.24 -3.59
C GLY A 196 31.18 3.27 -2.60
N TYR A 197 31.81 4.45 -2.54
CA TYR A 197 31.34 5.57 -1.71
C TYR A 197 29.95 6.09 -2.14
N ILE A 198 29.75 6.32 -3.44
CA ILE A 198 28.46 6.85 -3.96
C ILE A 198 27.30 5.89 -3.70
N ILE A 199 27.53 4.58 -3.86
CA ILE A 199 26.52 3.54 -3.63
C ILE A 199 26.37 3.23 -2.12
N GLY A 200 27.33 3.62 -1.28
CA GLY A 200 27.37 3.25 0.13
C GLY A 200 27.68 1.77 0.37
N LEU A 201 28.65 1.23 -0.37
CA LEU A 201 29.06 -0.17 -0.34
C LEU A 201 29.88 -0.52 0.92
N GLY A 202 29.38 -1.46 1.72
CA GLY A 202 30.04 -2.04 2.89
C GLY A 202 30.53 -3.47 2.66
N ASP A 203 30.98 -4.13 3.74
CA ASP A 203 31.49 -5.52 3.75
C ASP A 203 32.62 -5.78 2.74
N ARG A 204 33.54 -4.81 2.63
CA ARG A 204 34.74 -4.90 1.76
C ARG A 204 35.87 -5.69 2.43
N HIS A 205 35.58 -6.94 2.79
CA HIS A 205 36.60 -7.88 3.27
C HIS A 205 37.49 -8.40 2.12
N LEU A 206 38.58 -9.08 2.47
CA LEU A 206 39.62 -9.46 1.53
C LEU A 206 39.22 -10.57 0.54
N ASP A 207 38.06 -11.22 0.72
CA ASP A 207 37.52 -12.14 -0.27
C ASP A 207 36.62 -11.45 -1.29
N ASN A 208 36.01 -10.31 -0.92
CA ASN A 208 35.15 -9.51 -1.80
C ASN A 208 35.92 -8.51 -2.67
N VAL A 209 37.22 -8.32 -2.41
CA VAL A 209 38.12 -7.51 -3.21
C VAL A 209 39.10 -8.43 -3.92
N LEU A 210 38.93 -8.55 -5.23
CA LEU A 210 39.75 -9.39 -6.10
C LEU A 210 40.68 -8.51 -6.93
N VAL A 211 41.84 -9.06 -7.29
CA VAL A 211 42.80 -8.40 -8.19
C VAL A 211 43.22 -9.36 -9.30
N ASP A 212 43.27 -8.85 -10.52
CA ASP A 212 43.92 -9.55 -11.63
C ASP A 212 45.41 -9.20 -11.60
N LEU A 213 46.25 -10.19 -11.24
CA LEU A 213 47.69 -9.96 -11.06
C LEU A 213 48.42 -9.71 -12.39
N HIS A 214 47.81 -10.04 -13.54
CA HIS A 214 48.41 -9.80 -14.86
C HIS A 214 48.17 -8.37 -15.34
N THR A 215 46.99 -7.81 -15.04
CA THR A 215 46.58 -6.49 -15.54
C THR A 215 46.61 -5.40 -14.48
N GLY A 216 46.53 -5.77 -13.20
CA GLY A 216 46.40 -4.85 -12.07
C GLY A 216 44.96 -4.42 -11.79
N GLU A 217 43.96 -4.83 -12.58
CA GLU A 217 42.56 -4.43 -12.37
C GLU A 217 42.00 -4.96 -11.05
N VAL A 218 41.23 -4.12 -10.36
CA VAL A 218 40.52 -4.48 -9.13
C VAL A 218 39.06 -4.76 -9.47
N VAL A 219 38.54 -5.87 -8.94
CA VAL A 219 37.16 -6.30 -9.11
C VAL A 219 36.52 -6.48 -7.75
N HIS A 220 35.43 -5.79 -7.50
CA HIS A 220 34.60 -6.02 -6.32
C HIS A 220 33.54 -7.07 -6.65
N ILE A 221 33.28 -7.96 -5.70
CA ILE A 221 32.17 -8.92 -5.76
C ILE A 221 31.27 -8.77 -4.54
N ASP A 222 30.08 -9.36 -4.62
CA ASP A 222 29.06 -9.41 -3.56
C ASP A 222 28.56 -8.02 -3.14
N TYR A 223 27.44 -7.56 -3.71
CA TYR A 223 26.91 -6.20 -3.50
C TYR A 223 25.73 -6.16 -2.53
N ASN A 224 25.51 -7.23 -1.76
CA ASN A 224 24.39 -7.36 -0.82
C ASN A 224 24.36 -6.27 0.28
N VAL A 225 25.54 -5.74 0.66
CA VAL A 225 25.69 -4.69 1.68
C VAL A 225 25.95 -3.33 1.02
N CYS A 226 24.98 -2.82 0.26
CA CYS A 226 25.02 -1.47 -0.33
C CYS A 226 24.02 -0.52 0.34
N PHE A 227 23.97 0.75 -0.09
CA PHE A 227 23.10 1.80 0.46
C PHE A 227 23.28 2.02 1.96
N GLU A 228 24.53 2.08 2.39
CA GLU A 228 24.96 2.33 3.78
C GLU A 228 24.53 1.28 4.81
N LYS A 229 24.06 0.10 4.38
CA LYS A 229 23.72 -1.03 5.27
C LYS A 229 24.87 -1.41 6.23
N GLY A 230 26.13 -1.21 5.82
CA GLY A 230 27.31 -1.43 6.66
C GLY A 230 27.34 -0.64 7.98
N LYS A 231 26.68 0.52 8.05
CA LYS A 231 26.57 1.33 9.28
C LYS A 231 25.61 0.71 10.31
N THR A 232 24.70 -0.16 9.87
CA THR A 232 23.67 -0.78 10.72
C THR A 232 24.07 -2.17 11.24
N LEU A 233 25.22 -2.71 10.82
CA LEU A 233 25.74 -3.98 11.32
C LEU A 233 26.03 -3.93 12.82
N ARG A 234 26.04 -5.10 13.48
CA ARG A 234 26.39 -5.23 14.91
C ARG A 234 27.69 -4.49 15.28
N VAL A 235 28.65 -4.48 14.36
CA VAL A 235 29.84 -3.63 14.42
C VAL A 235 29.77 -2.68 13.21
N PRO A 236 29.41 -1.41 13.41
CA PRO A 236 29.24 -0.46 12.32
C PRO A 236 30.54 -0.23 11.56
N GLU A 237 30.45 -0.30 10.24
CA GLU A 237 31.54 0.10 9.35
C GLU A 237 31.45 1.62 9.08
N LYS A 238 32.37 2.40 9.67
CA LYS A 238 32.41 3.87 9.48
C LYS A 238 33.29 4.31 8.31
N VAL A 239 34.04 3.39 7.71
CA VAL A 239 34.94 3.68 6.59
C VAL A 239 34.15 3.65 5.27
N PRO A 240 34.38 4.62 4.35
CA PRO A 240 33.63 4.68 3.09
C PRO A 240 34.06 3.62 2.06
N PHE A 241 35.32 3.18 2.15
CA PHE A 241 35.90 2.13 1.33
C PHE A 241 37.19 1.62 1.99
N ARG A 242 37.73 0.51 1.49
CA ARG A 242 38.93 -0.13 2.05
C ARG A 242 40.20 0.57 1.56
N LEU A 243 40.99 1.14 2.48
CA LEU A 243 42.30 1.73 2.18
C LEU A 243 43.34 1.33 3.24
N THR A 244 43.81 0.09 3.15
CA THR A 244 44.77 -0.51 4.11
C THR A 244 46.23 -0.35 3.66
N PRO A 245 47.23 -0.51 4.55
CA PRO A 245 48.66 -0.35 4.20
C PRO A 245 49.10 -1.10 2.93
N ASN A 246 48.69 -2.38 2.79
CA ASN A 246 48.98 -3.19 1.61
C ASN A 246 48.42 -2.63 0.29
N LEU A 247 47.29 -1.92 0.33
CA LEU A 247 46.74 -1.26 -0.86
C LEU A 247 47.48 0.04 -1.14
N VAL A 248 47.79 0.82 -0.10
CA VAL A 248 48.51 2.09 -0.23
C VAL A 248 49.92 1.88 -0.76
N ARG A 249 50.63 0.84 -0.28
CA ARG A 249 51.99 0.51 -0.74
C ARG A 249 52.02 0.12 -2.22
N ALA A 250 50.99 -0.56 -2.71
CA ALA A 250 50.86 -0.94 -4.11
C ALA A 250 50.56 0.24 -5.05
N LEU A 251 50.20 1.42 -4.53
CA LEU A 251 50.08 2.67 -5.32
C LEU A 251 51.44 3.28 -5.69
N GLY A 252 52.53 2.70 -5.18
CA GLY A 252 53.89 3.20 -5.37
C GLY A 252 54.30 4.25 -4.35
N LEU A 253 55.44 4.92 -4.60
CA LEU A 253 56.07 5.83 -3.65
C LEU A 253 55.21 7.06 -3.29
N SER A 254 54.36 7.52 -4.22
CA SER A 254 53.46 8.64 -3.98
C SER A 254 52.28 8.29 -3.06
N GLY A 255 52.05 7.01 -2.78
CA GLY A 255 50.89 6.53 -2.05
C GLY A 255 49.59 7.12 -2.60
N VAL A 256 48.79 7.70 -1.70
CA VAL A 256 47.48 8.27 -2.03
C VAL A 256 47.54 9.63 -2.74
N GLU A 257 48.60 10.42 -2.53
CA GLU A 257 48.72 11.80 -3.05
C GLU A 257 49.12 11.87 -4.54
N GLY A 258 49.32 10.72 -5.18
CA GLY A 258 49.74 10.62 -6.58
C GLY A 258 48.59 10.46 -7.58
N GLY A 259 48.68 9.42 -8.41
CA GLY A 259 47.67 9.10 -9.42
C GLY A 259 46.30 8.80 -8.81
N TYR A 260 46.27 8.17 -7.63
CA TYR A 260 45.03 7.77 -6.96
C TYR A 260 44.08 8.95 -6.67
N LYS A 261 44.58 10.00 -6.00
CA LYS A 261 43.80 11.21 -5.71
C LYS A 261 43.28 11.89 -6.98
N ARG A 262 44.14 12.07 -7.99
CA ARG A 262 43.74 12.67 -9.28
C ARG A 262 42.66 11.86 -9.99
N SER A 263 42.77 10.53 -9.98
CA SER A 263 41.75 9.64 -10.53
C SER A 263 40.44 9.73 -9.76
N CYS A 264 40.48 9.81 -8.42
CA CYS A 264 39.28 9.97 -7.58
C CYS A 264 38.53 11.27 -7.90
N GLU A 265 39.25 12.39 -7.97
CA GLU A 265 38.69 13.71 -8.31
C GLU A 265 38.04 13.70 -9.70
N TYR A 266 38.72 13.10 -10.69
CA TYR A 266 38.20 12.98 -12.05
C TYR A 266 36.91 12.16 -12.11
N VAL A 267 36.89 10.97 -11.51
CA VAL A 267 35.71 10.08 -11.49
C VAL A 267 34.53 10.78 -10.82
N LEU A 268 34.76 11.43 -9.67
CA LEU A 268 33.71 12.15 -8.96
C LEU A 268 33.17 13.32 -9.78
N LYS A 269 34.03 14.05 -10.52
CA LYS A 269 33.63 15.13 -11.41
C LYS A 269 32.73 14.64 -12.55
N VAL A 270 33.07 13.51 -13.18
CA VAL A 270 32.26 12.91 -14.25
C VAL A 270 30.91 12.44 -13.70
N MET A 271 30.89 11.75 -12.55
CA MET A 271 29.64 11.26 -11.96
C MET A 271 28.72 12.40 -11.51
N LYS A 272 29.27 13.49 -10.96
CA LYS A 272 28.49 14.69 -10.63
C LYS A 272 27.88 15.35 -11.87
N LYS A 273 28.58 15.34 -13.01
CA LYS A 273 28.04 15.84 -14.28
C LYS A 273 26.88 14.98 -14.80
N GLY A 274 26.95 13.67 -14.62
CA GLY A 274 25.89 12.71 -14.97
C GLY A 274 24.87 12.41 -13.87
N ARG A 275 24.76 13.26 -12.83
CA ARG A 275 23.94 12.98 -11.64
C ARG A 275 22.48 12.67 -11.95
N GLU A 276 21.90 13.34 -12.94
CA GLU A 276 20.48 13.21 -13.28
C GLU A 276 20.19 11.82 -13.82
N THR A 277 21.02 11.30 -14.73
CA THR A 277 20.89 9.92 -15.23
C THR A 277 21.01 8.89 -14.11
N PHE A 278 21.89 9.11 -13.13
CA PHE A 278 22.02 8.20 -11.98
C PHE A 278 20.82 8.30 -11.03
N LEU A 279 20.30 9.50 -10.76
CA LEU A 279 19.11 9.67 -9.92
C LEU A 279 17.87 9.05 -10.56
N THR A 280 17.65 9.27 -11.87
CA THR A 280 16.54 8.63 -12.60
C THR A 280 16.64 7.10 -12.58
N LEU A 281 17.86 6.55 -12.71
CA LEU A 281 18.07 5.11 -12.61
C LEU A 281 17.79 4.59 -11.19
N LEU A 282 18.28 5.27 -10.16
CA LEU A 282 18.07 4.88 -8.76
C LEU A 282 16.60 5.02 -8.33
N GLU A 283 15.88 6.04 -8.83
CA GLU A 283 14.43 6.17 -8.66
C GLU A 283 13.71 4.96 -9.25
N ALA A 284 14.07 4.54 -10.47
CA ALA A 284 13.52 3.34 -11.08
C ALA A 284 13.81 2.08 -10.25
N PHE A 285 14.98 1.99 -9.59
CA PHE A 285 15.31 0.87 -8.71
C PHE A 285 14.45 0.83 -7.43
N ILE A 286 14.10 2.00 -6.86
CA ILE A 286 13.27 2.09 -5.65
C ILE A 286 11.84 1.61 -5.93
N TYR A 287 11.30 1.90 -7.11
CA TYR A 287 9.95 1.49 -7.51
C TYR A 287 9.89 0.09 -8.15
N ASP A 288 11.02 -0.62 -8.25
CA ASP A 288 11.08 -1.97 -8.81
C ASP A 288 10.55 -3.00 -7.79
N PRO A 289 9.41 -3.68 -8.06
CA PRO A 289 8.84 -4.67 -7.14
C PRO A 289 9.68 -5.95 -6.99
N LEU A 290 10.71 -6.14 -7.82
CA LEU A 290 11.59 -7.32 -7.77
C LEU A 290 12.77 -7.15 -6.81
N VAL A 291 12.95 -5.97 -6.20
CA VAL A 291 14.05 -5.68 -5.26
C VAL A 291 13.51 -5.57 -3.83
N ASP A 292 14.01 -6.41 -2.91
CA ASP A 292 13.64 -6.33 -1.50
C ASP A 292 14.52 -5.30 -0.74
N TRP A 293 13.89 -4.18 -0.36
CA TRP A 293 14.54 -3.08 0.35
C TRP A 293 14.46 -3.18 1.89
N ALA A 294 13.77 -4.18 2.45
CA ALA A 294 13.53 -4.26 3.89
C ALA A 294 14.83 -4.60 4.67
N PRO A 295 15.26 -3.77 5.64
CA PRO A 295 16.42 -4.06 6.46
C PRO A 295 16.06 -5.09 7.54
N GLY A 296 16.55 -6.34 7.41
CA GLY A 296 16.58 -7.30 8.53
C GLY A 296 15.94 -8.68 8.31
N HIS A 297 15.46 -9.03 7.11
CA HIS A 297 15.17 -10.44 6.83
C HIS A 297 16.48 -11.15 6.44
N ASP A 298 17.06 -11.90 7.39
CA ASP A 298 18.08 -12.90 7.07
C ASP A 298 17.59 -13.75 5.89
N THR A 299 18.51 -14.07 4.98
CA THR A 299 18.33 -14.85 3.76
C THR A 299 17.66 -16.21 4.00
N ALA A 300 16.33 -16.20 4.08
CA ALA A 300 15.43 -17.34 3.94
C ALA A 300 13.99 -16.83 3.68
N LEU A 301 13.55 -16.95 2.41
CA LEU A 301 12.18 -16.78 1.88
C LEU A 301 11.59 -15.36 1.86
N PRO A 302 11.12 -14.87 0.68
CA PRO A 302 9.95 -14.00 0.62
C PRO A 302 8.70 -14.83 0.93
N PRO A 303 7.75 -14.30 1.72
CA PRO A 303 6.46 -14.90 1.95
C PRO A 303 5.59 -14.70 0.70
N CYS A 304 4.92 -15.76 0.24
CA CYS A 304 3.62 -15.56 -0.38
C CYS A 304 2.70 -15.04 0.74
N THR A 305 2.55 -13.72 0.79
CA THR A 305 1.37 -12.97 1.30
C THR A 305 0.49 -13.71 2.31
N VAL A 306 0.89 -13.66 3.58
CA VAL A 306 0.06 -13.19 4.70
C VAL A 306 1.00 -12.33 5.56
N ARG A 307 0.66 -11.07 5.78
CA ARG A 307 1.53 -10.09 6.46
C ARG A 307 1.04 -9.95 7.89
N SER A 308 1.91 -10.21 8.86
CA SER A 308 1.73 -9.78 10.25
C SER A 308 3.07 -9.29 10.77
N GLY A 309 3.07 -8.16 11.48
CA GLY A 309 4.25 -7.50 12.02
C GLY A 309 4.68 -8.00 13.41
N ASN A 310 6.01 -8.04 13.58
CA ASN A 310 6.84 -7.88 14.78
C ASN A 310 6.37 -8.42 16.15
N ALA A 311 7.05 -9.49 16.60
CA ALA A 311 7.39 -9.69 18.00
C ALA A 311 8.92 -9.78 18.15
N ALA A 312 9.45 -9.10 19.17
CA ALA A 312 10.87 -9.07 19.50
C ALA A 312 11.38 -10.44 20.00
N GLY A 313 12.53 -10.86 19.48
CA GLY A 313 13.55 -11.58 20.25
C GLY A 313 13.30 -13.03 20.64
N VAL A 314 13.33 -13.98 19.68
CA VAL A 314 13.72 -15.37 19.97
C VAL A 314 14.70 -15.86 18.91
N ARG A 315 15.92 -16.18 19.33
CA ARG A 315 16.95 -16.79 18.48
C ARG A 315 16.50 -18.23 18.18
N ALA A 316 16.08 -18.49 16.95
CA ALA A 316 15.60 -19.81 16.51
C ALA A 316 16.68 -20.88 16.78
N THR A 317 16.33 -21.94 17.52
CA THR A 317 17.23 -23.07 17.78
C THR A 317 17.39 -23.92 16.51
N ARG A 318 18.51 -24.65 16.38
CA ARG A 318 18.80 -25.53 15.23
C ARG A 318 17.64 -26.47 14.85
N LYS A 319 16.84 -26.91 15.83
CA LYS A 319 15.64 -27.74 15.62
C LYS A 319 14.50 -26.97 14.93
N GLN A 320 14.35 -25.67 15.20
CA GLN A 320 13.39 -24.79 14.54
C GLN A 320 13.72 -24.66 13.04
N LEU A 321 15.01 -24.49 12.72
CA LEU A 321 15.51 -24.46 11.34
C LEU A 321 15.33 -25.81 10.62
N GLU A 322 15.53 -26.94 11.29
CA GLU A 322 15.28 -28.27 10.74
C GLU A 322 13.78 -28.52 10.50
N LYS A 323 12.91 -28.00 11.38
CA LYS A 323 11.44 -27.99 11.19
C LYS A 323 11.05 -27.16 9.97
N GLU A 324 11.55 -25.92 9.87
CA GLU A 324 11.30 -25.02 8.75
C GLU A 324 11.83 -25.57 7.42
N TYR A 325 13.00 -26.23 7.43
CA TYR A 325 13.55 -26.93 6.26
C TYR A 325 12.68 -28.11 5.82
N SER A 326 12.20 -28.92 6.77
CA SER A 326 11.30 -30.03 6.48
C SER A 326 9.97 -29.54 5.90
N LEU A 327 9.46 -28.41 6.41
CA LEU A 327 8.26 -27.75 5.90
C LEU A 327 8.45 -27.19 4.49
N ALA A 328 9.62 -26.61 4.20
CA ALA A 328 9.97 -26.08 2.89
C ALA A 328 10.18 -27.19 1.85
N MET A 329 10.85 -28.29 2.21
CA MET A 329 10.98 -29.48 1.36
C MET A 329 9.63 -30.14 1.09
N TYR A 330 8.76 -30.22 2.09
CA TYR A 330 7.37 -30.65 1.91
C TYR A 330 6.62 -29.74 0.91
N THR A 331 6.80 -28.43 1.01
CA THR A 331 6.14 -27.46 0.11
C THR A 331 6.67 -27.56 -1.33
N LEU A 332 7.98 -27.78 -1.51
CA LEU A 332 8.59 -27.98 -2.83
C LEU A 332 8.15 -29.31 -3.45
N ARG A 333 8.21 -30.40 -2.68
CA ARG A 333 7.79 -31.72 -3.16
C ARG A 333 6.30 -31.76 -3.47
N ARG A 334 5.48 -31.04 -2.69
CA ARG A 334 4.06 -30.80 -3.01
C ARG A 334 3.87 -30.12 -4.36
N LYS A 335 4.76 -29.18 -4.75
CA LYS A 335 4.72 -28.51 -6.06
C LYS A 335 5.24 -29.38 -7.20
N GLU A 336 6.27 -30.19 -6.97
CA GLU A 336 6.83 -31.11 -7.97
C GLU A 336 5.86 -32.25 -8.30
N ILE A 337 5.31 -32.90 -7.27
CA ILE A 337 4.31 -33.96 -7.42
C ILE A 337 2.94 -33.35 -7.75
N ALA A 338 2.74 -32.03 -7.64
CA ALA A 338 1.43 -31.40 -7.86
C ALA A 338 0.80 -31.83 -9.19
N TRP A 339 1.57 -31.87 -10.28
CA TRP A 339 1.04 -32.24 -11.58
C TRP A 339 0.67 -33.74 -11.63
N GLU A 340 1.51 -34.64 -11.10
CA GLU A 340 1.25 -36.10 -11.03
C GLU A 340 0.09 -36.41 -10.09
N TRP A 341 0.02 -35.68 -8.99
CA TRP A 341 -1.05 -35.74 -8.00
C TRP A 341 -2.35 -35.22 -8.58
N TYR A 342 -2.34 -34.10 -9.32
CA TYR A 342 -3.52 -33.59 -9.99
C TYR A 342 -3.93 -34.49 -11.14
N ALA A 343 -2.99 -35.05 -11.91
CA ALA A 343 -3.28 -36.04 -12.94
C ALA A 343 -3.89 -37.31 -12.33
N ASN A 344 -3.26 -37.90 -11.32
CA ASN A 344 -3.79 -39.08 -10.60
C ASN A 344 -5.12 -38.77 -9.90
N ARG A 345 -5.29 -37.56 -9.34
CA ARG A 345 -6.58 -37.08 -8.81
C ARG A 345 -7.61 -36.99 -9.93
N ASP A 346 -7.27 -36.43 -11.07
CA ASP A 346 -8.20 -36.25 -12.18
C ASP A 346 -8.56 -37.62 -12.78
N THR A 347 -7.62 -38.57 -12.85
CA THR A 347 -7.87 -39.97 -13.20
C THR A 347 -8.71 -40.67 -12.14
N LEU A 348 -8.43 -40.52 -10.85
CA LEU A 348 -9.25 -41.07 -9.76
C LEU A 348 -10.65 -40.46 -9.73
N LEU A 349 -10.77 -39.16 -9.98
CA LEU A 349 -12.05 -38.47 -10.08
C LEU A 349 -12.81 -38.96 -11.29
N THR A 350 -12.13 -39.20 -12.42
CA THR A 350 -12.74 -39.78 -13.62
C THR A 350 -13.17 -41.22 -13.35
N SER A 351 -12.32 -42.09 -12.79
CA SER A 351 -12.68 -43.47 -12.46
C SER A 351 -13.71 -43.59 -11.34
N MET A 352 -13.68 -42.70 -10.34
CA MET A 352 -14.73 -42.59 -9.32
C MET A 352 -16.01 -42.02 -9.90
N GLN A 353 -15.92 -41.15 -10.90
CA GLN A 353 -17.05 -40.65 -11.64
C GLN A 353 -17.61 -41.77 -12.53
N ASP A 354 -16.80 -42.57 -13.19
CA ASP A 354 -17.23 -43.72 -13.98
C ASP A 354 -17.84 -44.80 -13.08
N ILE A 355 -17.26 -45.06 -11.90
CA ILE A 355 -17.82 -45.99 -10.91
C ILE A 355 -19.04 -45.40 -10.23
N ARG A 356 -19.07 -44.10 -9.93
CA ARG A 356 -20.25 -43.42 -9.41
C ARG A 356 -21.31 -43.41 -10.47
N ASP A 357 -21.00 -43.18 -11.72
CA ASP A 357 -21.95 -43.12 -12.82
C ASP A 357 -22.46 -44.54 -13.10
N ALA A 358 -21.62 -45.57 -13.01
CA ALA A 358 -22.03 -46.98 -13.05
C ALA A 358 -22.76 -47.45 -11.78
N LEU A 359 -22.43 -46.93 -10.59
CA LEU A 359 -23.17 -47.16 -9.34
C LEU A 359 -24.44 -46.35 -9.32
N THR A 360 -24.50 -45.19 -9.95
CA THR A 360 -25.68 -44.34 -10.06
C THR A 360 -26.56 -44.91 -11.13
N GLU A 361 -26.01 -45.49 -12.19
CA GLU A 361 -26.71 -46.30 -13.17
C GLU A 361 -27.25 -47.54 -12.48
N TYR A 362 -26.43 -48.33 -11.77
CA TYR A 362 -26.88 -49.49 -11.00
C TYR A 362 -27.84 -49.17 -9.86
N LEU A 363 -27.64 -48.09 -9.10
CA LEU A 363 -28.56 -47.63 -8.06
C LEU A 363 -29.78 -46.96 -8.70
N SER A 364 -29.68 -46.41 -9.91
CA SER A 364 -30.83 -45.95 -10.68
C SER A 364 -31.61 -47.13 -11.22
N GLU A 365 -30.95 -48.22 -11.61
CA GLU A 365 -31.55 -49.47 -12.05
C GLU A 365 -32.16 -50.22 -10.86
N ASP A 366 -31.47 -50.30 -9.72
CA ASP A 366 -31.96 -50.90 -8.47
C ASP A 366 -33.04 -50.04 -7.82
N SER A 367 -32.90 -48.71 -7.82
CA SER A 367 -33.99 -47.83 -7.38
C SER A 367 -35.11 -47.76 -8.39
N ALA A 368 -34.87 -47.89 -9.69
CA ALA A 368 -35.92 -48.06 -10.69
C ALA A 368 -36.62 -49.39 -10.49
N GLN A 369 -35.89 -50.47 -10.19
CA GLN A 369 -36.43 -51.79 -9.93
C GLN A 369 -37.20 -51.83 -8.61
N LYS A 370 -36.68 -51.25 -7.52
CA LYS A 370 -37.41 -51.05 -6.27
C LYS A 370 -38.60 -50.11 -6.43
N ARG A 371 -38.52 -49.10 -7.29
CA ARG A 371 -39.67 -48.24 -7.66
C ARG A 371 -40.67 -49.01 -8.50
N LEU A 372 -40.24 -49.90 -9.40
CA LEU A 372 -41.10 -50.76 -10.19
C LEU A 372 -41.78 -51.80 -9.28
N GLU A 373 -41.08 -52.36 -8.30
CA GLU A 373 -41.61 -53.25 -7.27
C GLU A 373 -42.58 -52.52 -6.31
N ALA A 374 -42.24 -51.31 -5.87
CA ALA A 374 -43.13 -50.48 -5.06
C ALA A 374 -44.37 -50.06 -5.85
N LYS A 375 -44.21 -49.64 -7.11
CA LYS A 375 -45.32 -49.36 -8.03
C LYS A 375 -46.16 -50.61 -8.29
N LEU A 376 -45.54 -51.79 -8.41
CA LEU A 376 -46.24 -53.06 -8.57
C LEU A 376 -47.07 -53.36 -7.33
N HIS A 377 -46.49 -53.22 -6.13
CA HIS A 377 -47.18 -53.37 -4.85
C HIS A 377 -48.34 -52.37 -4.71
N GLU A 378 -48.13 -51.12 -5.10
CA GLU A 378 -49.17 -50.10 -5.11
C GLU A 378 -50.27 -50.42 -6.13
N ARG A 379 -49.94 -50.96 -7.32
CA ARG A 379 -50.94 -51.42 -8.30
C ARG A 379 -51.76 -52.59 -7.80
N HIS A 380 -51.17 -53.47 -6.99
CA HIS A 380 -51.93 -54.49 -6.27
C HIS A 380 -52.92 -53.89 -5.26
N LEU A 381 -52.48 -52.90 -4.47
CA LEU A 381 -53.36 -52.22 -3.51
C LEU A 381 -54.46 -51.40 -4.21
N GLN A 382 -54.15 -50.75 -5.35
CA GLN A 382 -55.13 -50.05 -6.20
C GLN A 382 -56.17 -51.01 -6.81
N ASN A 383 -55.74 -52.20 -7.24
CA ASN A 383 -56.65 -53.22 -7.74
C ASN A 383 -57.58 -53.74 -6.61
N ALA A 384 -57.06 -53.88 -5.38
CA ALA A 384 -57.88 -54.19 -4.21
C ALA A 384 -58.88 -53.08 -3.90
N TYR A 385 -58.46 -51.81 -3.92
CA TYR A 385 -59.32 -50.63 -3.72
C TYR A 385 -60.45 -50.52 -4.76
N ILE A 386 -60.18 -50.85 -6.03
CA ILE A 386 -61.20 -50.93 -7.10
C ILE A 386 -62.17 -52.09 -6.85
N ASN A 387 -61.67 -53.24 -6.38
CA ASN A 387 -62.51 -54.39 -6.09
C ASN A 387 -63.45 -54.16 -4.89
N GLU A 388 -62.99 -53.46 -3.87
CA GLU A 388 -63.82 -53.03 -2.73
C GLU A 388 -64.91 -52.04 -3.17
N ALA A 389 -64.56 -51.09 -4.05
CA ALA A 389 -65.51 -50.17 -4.67
C ALA A 389 -66.58 -50.86 -5.54
N ARG A 390 -66.30 -52.06 -6.08
CA ARG A 390 -67.28 -52.86 -6.85
C ARG A 390 -68.35 -53.49 -5.94
N THR A 391 -68.01 -53.74 -4.68
CA THR A 391 -68.88 -54.37 -3.69
C THR A 391 -69.68 -53.38 -2.85
N ASP A 392 -69.14 -52.18 -2.59
CA ASP A 392 -69.80 -51.13 -1.80
C ASP A 392 -70.23 -49.94 -2.67
N SER A 393 -71.53 -49.67 -2.70
CA SER A 393 -72.13 -48.59 -3.51
C SER A 393 -71.89 -47.19 -2.93
N ASN A 394 -71.46 -47.08 -1.67
CA ASN A 394 -71.15 -45.81 -0.99
C ASN A 394 -69.64 -45.54 -0.86
N HIS A 395 -68.82 -46.29 -1.61
CA HIS A 395 -67.36 -46.22 -1.50
C HIS A 395 -66.79 -44.84 -1.91
N ALA A 396 -65.72 -44.41 -1.24
CA ALA A 396 -65.11 -43.09 -1.43
C ALA A 396 -64.59 -42.83 -2.87
N PHE A 397 -64.38 -43.91 -3.65
CA PHE A 397 -63.98 -43.91 -5.06
C PHE A 397 -64.97 -43.16 -5.97
N TYR A 398 -66.29 -43.22 -5.72
CA TYR A 398 -67.27 -42.55 -6.57
C TYR A 398 -67.21 -41.02 -6.49
N SER A 399 -66.72 -40.48 -5.37
CA SER A 399 -66.45 -39.05 -5.19
C SER A 399 -65.02 -38.63 -5.59
N LEU A 400 -64.15 -39.60 -5.90
CA LEU A 400 -62.72 -39.41 -6.09
C LEU A 400 -62.36 -38.45 -7.25
N PRO A 401 -62.98 -38.52 -8.45
CA PRO A 401 -62.63 -37.58 -9.53
C PRO A 401 -62.88 -36.11 -9.17
N GLY A 402 -63.95 -35.83 -8.43
CA GLY A 402 -64.28 -34.48 -7.95
C GLY A 402 -63.32 -34.00 -6.86
N ARG A 403 -63.00 -34.87 -5.89
CA ARG A 403 -62.00 -34.60 -4.85
C ARG A 403 -60.61 -34.37 -5.45
N TYR A 404 -60.18 -35.25 -6.35
CA TYR A 404 -58.87 -35.24 -7.02
C TYR A 404 -58.66 -33.99 -7.87
N LYS A 405 -59.67 -33.57 -8.63
CA LYS A 405 -59.64 -32.33 -9.40
C LYS A 405 -59.37 -31.12 -8.49
N GLN A 406 -60.02 -31.03 -7.32
CA GLN A 406 -59.84 -29.93 -6.37
C GLN A 406 -58.43 -29.93 -5.73
N VAL A 407 -57.93 -31.10 -5.32
CA VAL A 407 -56.58 -31.24 -4.71
C VAL A 407 -55.47 -30.96 -5.73
N ILE A 408 -55.60 -31.47 -6.96
CA ILE A 408 -54.59 -31.22 -8.01
C ILE A 408 -54.60 -29.79 -8.48
N GLU A 409 -55.76 -29.15 -8.60
CA GLU A 409 -55.82 -27.75 -9.01
C GLU A 409 -55.10 -26.86 -7.99
N ALA A 410 -55.29 -27.10 -6.69
CA ALA A 410 -54.56 -26.39 -5.63
C ALA A 410 -53.07 -26.74 -5.58
N ARG A 411 -52.69 -28.04 -5.67
CA ARG A 411 -51.29 -28.47 -5.70
C ARG A 411 -50.56 -27.88 -6.92
N ARG A 412 -51.16 -27.94 -8.12
CA ARG A 412 -50.61 -27.36 -9.34
C ARG A 412 -50.46 -25.84 -9.22
N CYS A 413 -51.47 -25.16 -8.67
CA CYS A 413 -51.39 -23.72 -8.43
C CYS A 413 -50.23 -23.39 -7.47
N ARG A 414 -50.09 -24.12 -6.36
CA ARG A 414 -49.00 -23.97 -5.40
C ARG A 414 -47.63 -24.25 -6.03
N THR A 415 -47.46 -25.37 -6.74
CA THR A 415 -46.19 -25.71 -7.40
C THR A 415 -45.81 -24.70 -8.46
N ASN A 416 -46.76 -24.24 -9.28
CA ASN A 416 -46.49 -23.20 -10.28
C ASN A 416 -46.01 -21.90 -9.62
N VAL A 417 -46.68 -21.45 -8.55
CA VAL A 417 -46.26 -20.25 -7.81
C VAL A 417 -44.87 -20.43 -7.18
N LEU A 418 -44.57 -21.58 -6.58
CA LEU A 418 -43.25 -21.85 -6.01
C LEU A 418 -42.14 -21.86 -7.06
N ASN A 419 -42.40 -22.44 -8.24
CA ASN A 419 -41.46 -22.41 -9.36
C ASN A 419 -41.21 -20.97 -9.84
N THR A 420 -42.26 -20.17 -10.03
CA THR A 420 -42.12 -18.76 -10.44
C THR A 420 -41.43 -17.91 -9.37
N LEU A 421 -41.66 -18.18 -8.07
CA LEU A 421 -40.93 -17.55 -6.97
C LEU A 421 -39.43 -17.90 -7.01
N GLN A 422 -39.10 -19.16 -7.30
CA GLN A 422 -37.73 -19.64 -7.41
C GLN A 422 -37.00 -19.04 -8.62
N GLU A 423 -37.64 -18.99 -9.79
CA GLU A 423 -37.14 -18.28 -10.98
C GLU A 423 -36.84 -16.81 -10.65
N LYS A 424 -37.75 -16.13 -9.93
CA LYS A 424 -37.54 -14.74 -9.53
C LYS A 424 -36.36 -14.57 -8.56
N ILE A 425 -36.13 -15.53 -7.66
CA ILE A 425 -34.97 -15.52 -6.74
C ILE A 425 -33.68 -15.64 -7.56
N GLU A 426 -33.61 -16.59 -8.49
CA GLU A 426 -32.45 -16.82 -9.35
C GLU A 426 -32.12 -15.60 -10.22
N ASP A 427 -33.14 -14.97 -10.81
CA ASP A 427 -33.00 -13.72 -11.54
C ASP A 427 -32.42 -12.59 -10.67
N CYS A 428 -32.95 -12.41 -9.45
CA CYS A 428 -32.46 -11.39 -8.52
C CYS A 428 -31.01 -11.67 -8.09
N ASP A 429 -30.66 -12.94 -7.86
CA ASP A 429 -29.31 -13.34 -7.48
C ASP A 429 -28.29 -13.12 -8.59
N LYS A 430 -28.66 -13.43 -9.83
CA LYS A 430 -27.84 -13.15 -11.01
C LYS A 430 -27.55 -11.65 -11.12
N GLN A 431 -28.59 -10.80 -11.02
CA GLN A 431 -28.45 -9.35 -11.10
C GLN A 431 -27.55 -8.79 -9.98
N LEU A 432 -27.76 -9.23 -8.73
CA LEU A 432 -26.97 -8.77 -7.58
C LEU A 432 -25.50 -9.22 -7.70
N THR A 433 -25.25 -10.42 -8.20
CA THR A 433 -23.88 -10.95 -8.38
C THR A 433 -23.14 -10.21 -9.48
N GLN A 434 -23.78 -9.94 -10.62
CA GLN A 434 -23.21 -9.15 -11.72
C GLN A 434 -22.88 -7.73 -11.28
N TYR A 435 -23.78 -7.07 -10.54
CA TYR A 435 -23.51 -5.75 -9.98
C TYR A 435 -22.34 -5.76 -8.99
N LYS A 436 -22.27 -6.74 -8.07
CA LYS A 436 -21.15 -6.87 -7.14
C LYS A 436 -19.82 -7.04 -7.86
N GLN A 437 -19.76 -7.88 -8.89
CA GLN A 437 -18.55 -8.07 -9.71
C GLN A 437 -18.15 -6.76 -10.42
N ALA A 438 -19.12 -6.06 -11.02
CA ALA A 438 -18.87 -4.75 -11.63
C ALA A 438 -18.32 -3.73 -10.62
N MET A 439 -18.87 -3.67 -9.41
CA MET A 439 -18.40 -2.75 -8.37
C MET A 439 -17.00 -3.12 -7.84
N VAL A 440 -16.64 -4.40 -7.77
CA VAL A 440 -15.27 -4.82 -7.43
C VAL A 440 -14.26 -4.31 -8.48
N CYS A 441 -14.60 -4.40 -9.77
CA CYS A 441 -13.76 -3.84 -10.82
C CYS A 441 -13.64 -2.30 -10.74
N LEU A 442 -14.74 -1.60 -10.45
CA LEU A 442 -14.77 -0.14 -10.40
C LEU A 442 -14.12 0.48 -9.16
N LEU A 443 -14.18 -0.20 -8.01
CA LEU A 443 -13.59 0.26 -6.75
C LEU A 443 -12.18 -0.29 -6.53
N GLY A 444 -11.73 -1.23 -7.38
CA GLY A 444 -10.38 -1.78 -7.41
C GLY A 444 -9.44 -1.05 -8.38
N GLN A 445 -8.29 -1.67 -8.67
CA GLN A 445 -7.23 -1.08 -9.52
C GLN A 445 -7.51 -1.16 -11.03
N TRP A 446 -8.47 -2.00 -11.44
CA TRP A 446 -8.75 -2.27 -12.86
C TRP A 446 -9.05 -0.99 -13.66
N LEU A 447 -9.82 -0.05 -13.10
CA LEU A 447 -10.16 1.19 -13.80
C LEU A 447 -8.93 2.08 -14.04
N ASP A 448 -7.99 2.10 -13.09
CA ASP A 448 -6.74 2.86 -13.22
C ASP A 448 -5.79 2.21 -14.24
N ASP A 449 -5.75 0.88 -14.28
CA ASP A 449 -4.97 0.13 -15.28
C ASP A 449 -5.49 0.40 -16.70
N VAL A 450 -6.82 0.41 -16.88
CA VAL A 450 -7.46 0.73 -18.17
C VAL A 450 -7.25 2.19 -18.57
N LYS A 451 -7.17 3.12 -17.62
CA LYS A 451 -6.85 4.53 -17.91
C LYS A 451 -5.39 4.75 -18.31
N ARG A 452 -4.47 3.94 -17.76
CA ARG A 452 -3.04 4.01 -18.05
C ARG A 452 -2.67 3.37 -19.40
N SER A 453 -3.59 2.66 -20.05
CA SER A 453 -3.36 2.11 -21.39
C SER A 453 -3.09 3.25 -22.39
N LEU A 454 -1.85 3.35 -22.86
CA LEU A 454 -1.47 4.33 -23.88
C LEU A 454 -2.15 3.99 -25.21
N PRO A 455 -2.59 4.99 -26.00
CA PRO A 455 -3.06 4.75 -27.35
C PRO A 455 -1.89 4.20 -28.19
N SER A 456 -1.95 2.91 -28.56
CA SER A 456 -0.99 2.36 -29.52
C SER A 456 -1.32 2.87 -30.91
N SER A 457 -0.33 3.43 -31.62
CA SER A 457 -0.47 3.72 -33.04
C SER A 457 -0.67 2.41 -33.81
N VAL A 458 -1.76 2.28 -34.55
CA VAL A 458 -1.95 1.19 -35.52
C VAL A 458 -0.88 1.35 -36.60
N CYS A 459 -0.09 0.30 -36.84
CA CYS A 459 1.06 0.32 -37.75
C CYS A 459 0.76 -0.47 -39.04
N GLN A 460 1.40 -0.04 -40.12
CA GLN A 460 1.23 -0.50 -41.50
C GLN A 460 1.70 -1.95 -41.70
N VAL A 461 0.83 -2.92 -41.40
CA VAL A 461 1.04 -4.36 -41.55
C VAL A 461 1.55 -4.72 -42.95
N PHE A 462 1.07 -4.03 -43.98
CA PHE A 462 1.31 -4.35 -45.38
C PHE A 462 2.50 -3.62 -46.00
N ASP A 463 3.17 -2.70 -45.29
CA ASP A 463 4.32 -1.97 -45.85
C ASP A 463 5.51 -2.88 -46.18
N LEU A 464 5.72 -3.93 -45.38
CA LEU A 464 6.75 -4.96 -45.61
C LEU A 464 6.59 -5.72 -46.93
N ILE A 465 5.36 -5.78 -47.46
CA ILE A 465 5.02 -6.57 -48.65
C ILE A 465 4.58 -5.69 -49.83
N LYS A 466 4.47 -4.38 -49.63
CA LYS A 466 3.98 -3.41 -50.60
C LYS A 466 4.83 -3.38 -51.86
N GLU A 467 6.16 -3.34 -51.70
CA GLU A 467 7.13 -3.36 -52.79
C GLU A 467 7.09 -4.70 -53.55
N PHE A 468 6.95 -5.82 -52.83
CA PHE A 468 6.78 -7.15 -53.44
C PHE A 468 5.52 -7.23 -54.30
N LEU A 469 4.37 -6.75 -53.80
CA LEU A 469 3.11 -6.77 -54.53
C LEU A 469 3.10 -5.85 -55.76
N GLN A 470 3.75 -4.69 -55.66
CA GLN A 470 3.92 -3.76 -56.80
C GLN A 470 4.78 -4.41 -57.90
N ASN A 471 5.90 -5.02 -57.52
CA ASN A 471 6.79 -5.73 -58.46
C ASN A 471 6.10 -6.95 -59.10
N ALA A 472 5.11 -7.57 -58.42
CA ALA A 472 4.29 -8.65 -58.95
C ALA A 472 3.08 -8.18 -59.81
N GLY A 473 2.93 -6.87 -60.04
CA GLY A 473 1.83 -6.29 -60.82
C GLY A 473 0.46 -6.29 -60.13
N GLN A 474 0.41 -6.51 -58.81
CA GLN A 474 -0.84 -6.64 -58.02
C GLN A 474 -1.27 -5.30 -57.40
N ASN A 475 -1.33 -4.23 -58.19
CA ASN A 475 -1.65 -2.88 -57.70
C ASN A 475 -3.05 -2.76 -57.08
N SER A 476 -4.02 -3.55 -57.55
CA SER A 476 -5.37 -3.61 -56.97
C SER A 476 -5.36 -4.15 -55.53
N LEU A 477 -4.55 -5.17 -55.25
CA LEU A 477 -4.40 -5.76 -53.92
C LEU A 477 -3.72 -4.81 -52.94
N VAL A 478 -2.72 -4.05 -53.41
CA VAL A 478 -2.06 -3.00 -52.63
C VAL A 478 -3.07 -1.90 -52.24
N SER A 479 -3.95 -1.51 -53.17
CA SER A 479 -5.01 -0.54 -52.87
C SER A 479 -5.99 -1.06 -51.83
N GLN A 480 -6.37 -2.34 -51.88
CA GLN A 480 -7.23 -2.99 -50.90
C GLN A 480 -6.56 -3.06 -49.51
N CYS A 481 -5.27 -3.39 -49.46
CA CYS A 481 -4.48 -3.42 -48.23
C CYS A 481 -4.42 -2.03 -47.55
N CYS A 482 -4.06 -1.00 -48.31
CA CYS A 482 -3.99 0.38 -47.81
C CYS A 482 -5.36 0.90 -47.32
N GLN A 483 -6.43 0.59 -48.06
CA GLN A 483 -7.79 0.98 -47.67
C GLN A 483 -8.21 0.31 -46.36
N LEU A 484 -7.97 -1.00 -46.23
CA LEU A 484 -8.35 -1.75 -45.03
C LEU A 484 -7.53 -1.30 -43.80
N GLU A 485 -6.24 -1.01 -43.96
CA GLU A 485 -5.41 -0.44 -42.88
C GLU A 485 -5.93 0.91 -42.40
N GLN A 486 -6.33 1.77 -43.34
CA GLN A 486 -6.91 3.07 -43.00
C GLN A 486 -8.24 2.89 -42.25
N GLU A 487 -9.13 2.04 -42.74
CA GLU A 487 -10.42 1.76 -42.12
C GLU A 487 -10.28 1.16 -40.72
N ILE A 488 -9.33 0.24 -40.51
CA ILE A 488 -9.01 -0.34 -39.19
C ILE A 488 -8.43 0.72 -38.26
N SER A 489 -7.52 1.56 -38.74
CA SER A 489 -6.90 2.63 -37.94
C SER A 489 -7.94 3.65 -37.46
N GLU A 490 -8.84 4.07 -38.36
CA GLU A 490 -9.94 4.97 -38.04
C GLU A 490 -10.94 4.34 -37.07
N ALA A 491 -11.33 3.08 -37.31
CA ALA A 491 -12.26 2.35 -36.44
C ALA A 491 -11.67 2.09 -35.06
N TYR A 492 -10.39 1.75 -34.97
CA TYR A 492 -9.65 1.56 -33.72
C TYR A 492 -9.58 2.87 -32.92
N ALA A 493 -9.19 3.98 -33.55
CA ALA A 493 -9.13 5.28 -32.90
C ALA A 493 -10.51 5.78 -32.44
N ALA A 494 -11.58 5.47 -33.20
CA ALA A 494 -12.95 5.73 -32.78
C ALA A 494 -13.35 4.85 -31.57
N HIS A 495 -13.06 3.55 -31.61
CA HIS A 495 -13.35 2.60 -30.54
C HIS A 495 -12.62 2.97 -29.23
N HIS A 496 -11.32 3.27 -29.32
CA HIS A 496 -10.50 3.69 -28.17
C HIS A 496 -11.04 4.98 -27.53
N ARG A 497 -11.41 6.00 -28.33
CA ARG A 497 -12.02 7.23 -27.80
C ARG A 497 -13.34 6.97 -27.08
N LEU A 498 -14.21 6.13 -27.65
CA LEU A 498 -15.49 5.75 -27.02
C LEU A 498 -15.27 4.94 -25.74
N ARG A 499 -14.27 4.05 -25.73
CA ARG A 499 -13.85 3.28 -24.55
C ARG A 499 -13.39 4.20 -23.43
N MET A 500 -12.48 5.13 -23.72
CA MET A 500 -12.00 6.11 -22.74
C MET A 500 -13.12 7.02 -22.23
N GLY A 501 -14.04 7.44 -23.10
CA GLY A 501 -15.24 8.17 -22.68
C GLY A 501 -16.13 7.39 -21.71
N CYS A 502 -16.34 6.09 -21.96
CA CYS A 502 -17.07 5.22 -21.04
C CYS A 502 -16.34 5.04 -19.69
N VAL A 503 -15.01 4.89 -19.72
CA VAL A 503 -14.15 4.81 -18.53
C VAL A 503 -14.24 6.09 -17.68
N ASP A 504 -14.28 7.27 -18.30
CA ASP A 504 -14.44 8.54 -17.60
C ASP A 504 -15.81 8.66 -16.92
N ILE A 505 -16.89 8.26 -17.60
CA ILE A 505 -18.23 8.22 -17.01
C ILE A 505 -18.26 7.24 -15.84
N LEU A 506 -17.75 6.02 -16.02
CA LEU A 506 -17.67 5.02 -14.95
C LEU A 506 -16.80 5.46 -13.77
N SER A 507 -15.73 6.22 -14.02
CA SER A 507 -14.93 6.82 -12.96
C SER A 507 -15.71 7.80 -12.12
N LYS A 508 -16.52 8.67 -12.76
CA LYS A 508 -17.40 9.59 -12.03
C LYS A 508 -18.45 8.82 -11.22
N TYR A 509 -19.04 7.78 -11.82
CA TYR A 509 -20.00 6.92 -11.13
C TYR A 509 -19.38 6.21 -9.92
N SER A 510 -18.18 5.63 -10.08
CA SER A 510 -17.43 4.97 -9.01
C SER A 510 -17.16 5.91 -7.85
N THR A 511 -16.69 7.13 -8.12
CA THR A 511 -16.43 8.15 -7.10
C THR A 511 -17.70 8.53 -6.30
N ILE A 512 -18.86 8.60 -6.96
CA ILE A 512 -20.15 8.89 -6.30
C ILE A 512 -20.60 7.70 -5.44
N CYS A 513 -20.60 6.49 -6.01
CA CYS A 513 -21.07 5.27 -5.34
C CYS A 513 -20.15 4.82 -4.21
N ALA A 514 -18.86 5.21 -4.24
CA ALA A 514 -17.91 4.99 -3.16
C ALA A 514 -18.29 5.69 -1.85
N LEU A 515 -19.36 6.50 -1.83
CA LEU A 515 -19.94 7.13 -0.64
C LEU A 515 -21.28 6.54 -0.21
N TYR A 516 -21.76 5.47 -0.85
CA TYR A 516 -23.02 4.84 -0.46
C TYR A 516 -22.85 4.04 0.84
N PRO A 517 -23.76 4.20 1.82
CA PRO A 517 -23.77 3.38 3.03
C PRO A 517 -23.90 1.89 2.70
N ALA A 518 -23.21 1.00 3.41
CA ALA A 518 -23.34 -0.44 3.20
C ALA A 518 -24.80 -0.92 3.35
N SER A 519 -25.58 -0.31 4.24
CA SER A 519 -27.00 -0.62 4.44
C SER A 519 -27.91 -0.26 3.25
N TYR A 520 -27.48 0.58 2.31
CA TYR A 520 -28.29 0.99 1.15
C TYR A 520 -28.71 -0.21 0.30
N ILE A 521 -27.84 -1.21 0.13
CA ILE A 521 -28.14 -2.40 -0.69
C ILE A 521 -29.31 -3.22 -0.14
N ASN A 522 -29.61 -3.11 1.15
CA ASN A 522 -30.70 -3.84 1.81
C ASN A 522 -32.08 -3.30 1.41
N VAL A 523 -32.17 -2.04 0.96
CA VAL A 523 -33.42 -1.38 0.55
C VAL A 523 -33.63 -1.45 -0.97
N HIS A 524 -32.61 -1.86 -1.72
CA HIS A 524 -32.70 -2.02 -3.18
C HIS A 524 -33.74 -3.08 -3.58
N ARG A 525 -34.53 -2.80 -4.62
CA ARG A 525 -35.65 -3.66 -5.05
C ARG A 525 -35.26 -5.12 -5.28
N SER A 526 -34.15 -5.41 -5.97
CA SER A 526 -33.71 -6.80 -6.20
C SER A 526 -33.41 -7.55 -4.90
N THR A 527 -32.88 -6.87 -3.88
CA THR A 527 -32.61 -7.45 -2.55
C THR A 527 -33.92 -7.71 -1.80
N SER A 528 -34.85 -6.75 -1.84
CA SER A 528 -36.18 -6.89 -1.24
C SER A 528 -36.99 -7.99 -1.90
N TYR A 529 -37.05 -8.03 -3.23
CA TYR A 529 -37.73 -9.09 -4.00
C TYR A 529 -37.18 -10.46 -3.66
N LYS A 530 -35.85 -10.62 -3.65
CA LYS A 530 -35.23 -11.87 -3.24
C LYS A 530 -35.65 -12.28 -1.83
N ARG A 531 -35.51 -11.39 -0.84
CA ARG A 531 -35.86 -11.65 0.57
C ARG A 531 -37.33 -12.05 0.73
N TRP A 532 -38.23 -11.32 0.06
CA TRP A 532 -39.66 -11.59 0.10
C TRP A 532 -40.04 -12.90 -0.58
N CYS A 533 -39.48 -13.19 -1.76
CA CYS A 533 -39.69 -14.47 -2.43
C CYS A 533 -39.19 -15.64 -1.58
N GLN A 534 -38.00 -15.54 -0.98
CA GLN A 534 -37.46 -16.56 -0.07
C GLN A 534 -38.38 -16.80 1.14
N THR A 535 -38.97 -15.73 1.67
CA THR A 535 -39.94 -15.83 2.77
C THR A 535 -41.22 -16.56 2.33
N LEU A 536 -41.72 -16.30 1.12
CA LEU A 536 -42.92 -16.95 0.55
C LEU A 536 -42.70 -18.42 0.16
N VAL A 537 -41.49 -18.78 -0.27
CA VAL A 537 -41.13 -20.18 -0.54
C VAL A 537 -41.20 -21.00 0.75
N ILE A 538 -40.78 -20.43 1.89
CA ILE A 538 -40.91 -21.07 3.20
C ILE A 538 -42.38 -21.12 3.64
N SER A 539 -43.09 -19.99 3.54
CA SER A 539 -44.47 -19.90 4.02
C SER A 539 -45.30 -18.88 3.23
N LEU A 540 -46.31 -19.37 2.51
CA LEU A 540 -47.18 -18.54 1.66
C LEU A 540 -48.15 -17.66 2.46
N ASP A 541 -48.38 -17.93 3.75
CA ASP A 541 -49.26 -17.14 4.64
C ASP A 541 -48.76 -15.71 4.91
N LYS A 542 -47.45 -15.48 4.75
CA LYS A 542 -46.79 -14.17 4.96
C LYS A 542 -47.02 -13.15 3.84
N TYR A 543 -47.79 -13.48 2.81
CA TYR A 543 -48.06 -12.58 1.68
C TYR A 543 -48.64 -11.21 2.11
N GLY A 544 -49.46 -11.18 3.17
CA GLY A 544 -50.06 -9.95 3.70
C GLY A 544 -49.04 -9.01 4.34
N GLU A 545 -48.11 -9.56 5.14
CA GLU A 545 -47.01 -8.81 5.76
C GLU A 545 -46.09 -8.20 4.68
N ILE A 546 -45.76 -8.99 3.66
CA ILE A 546 -44.92 -8.56 2.53
C ILE A 546 -45.60 -7.45 1.72
N LYS A 547 -46.92 -7.56 1.47
CA LYS A 547 -47.68 -6.52 0.74
C LYS A 547 -47.74 -5.21 1.52
N ALA A 548 -47.80 -5.27 2.85
CA ALA A 548 -47.71 -4.09 3.72
C ALA A 548 -46.29 -3.48 3.71
N GLU A 549 -45.25 -4.30 3.82
CA GLU A 549 -43.85 -3.85 3.76
C GLU A 549 -43.50 -3.22 2.40
N PHE A 550 -43.93 -3.84 1.30
CA PHE A 550 -43.81 -3.30 -0.06
C PHE A 550 -44.44 -1.90 -0.16
N SER A 551 -45.66 -1.77 0.36
CA SER A 551 -46.38 -0.49 0.35
C SER A 551 -45.66 0.56 1.21
N SER A 552 -45.05 0.18 2.33
CA SER A 552 -44.30 1.12 3.17
C SER A 552 -43.00 1.61 2.52
N LEU A 553 -42.30 0.76 1.76
CA LEU A 553 -40.98 1.09 1.20
C LEU A 553 -41.06 1.76 -0.18
N TYR A 554 -42.01 1.35 -1.02
CA TYR A 554 -42.05 1.74 -2.43
C TYR A 554 -43.30 2.55 -2.82
N SER A 555 -44.14 2.96 -1.88
CA SER A 555 -45.19 3.97 -2.18
C SER A 555 -44.58 5.35 -2.46
N PRO A 556 -45.29 6.24 -3.17
CA PRO A 556 -44.82 7.61 -3.37
C PRO A 556 -44.58 8.28 -2.02
N PRO A 557 -43.43 8.95 -1.82
CA PRO A 557 -43.16 9.64 -0.56
C PRO A 557 -44.20 10.74 -0.34
N LEU A 558 -44.81 10.75 0.85
CA LEU A 558 -45.67 11.86 1.26
C LEU A 558 -44.78 13.09 1.49
N ALA A 559 -45.05 14.17 0.75
CA ALA A 559 -44.26 15.40 0.80
C ALA A 559 -44.14 15.97 2.23
N ASP A 560 -45.18 15.80 3.06
CA ASP A 560 -45.25 16.28 4.45
C ASP A 560 -44.71 15.29 5.50
N SER A 561 -44.09 14.18 5.07
CA SER A 561 -43.52 13.22 6.03
C SER A 561 -42.30 13.80 6.76
N MET A 562 -42.15 13.47 8.03
CA MET A 562 -41.02 13.91 8.86
C MET A 562 -39.66 13.54 8.24
N VAL A 563 -39.56 12.38 7.61
CA VAL A 563 -38.35 11.88 6.93
C VAL A 563 -38.03 12.75 5.70
N CYS A 564 -39.04 13.13 4.90
CA CYS A 564 -38.86 14.03 3.77
C CYS A 564 -38.32 15.40 4.22
N HIS A 565 -38.93 15.99 5.26
CA HIS A 565 -38.49 17.28 5.81
C HIS A 565 -37.05 17.23 6.34
N GLN A 566 -36.67 16.13 7.01
CA GLN A 566 -35.31 15.92 7.52
C GLN A 566 -34.29 15.83 6.37
N CYS A 567 -34.56 15.03 5.34
CA CYS A 567 -33.67 14.90 4.18
C CYS A 567 -33.53 16.22 3.40
N VAL A 568 -34.63 16.94 3.16
CA VAL A 568 -34.62 18.25 2.47
C VAL A 568 -33.81 19.27 3.26
N THR A 569 -33.99 19.33 4.58
CA THR A 569 -33.27 20.26 5.45
C THR A 569 -31.78 19.93 5.50
N PHE A 570 -31.41 18.65 5.59
CA PHE A 570 -30.02 18.20 5.53
C PHE A 570 -29.37 18.58 4.20
N SER A 571 -30.02 18.29 3.06
CA SER A 571 -29.52 18.66 1.72
C SER A 571 -29.29 20.18 1.61
N ARG A 572 -30.24 21.01 2.07
CA ARG A 572 -30.07 22.48 2.07
C ARG A 572 -28.88 22.93 2.90
N ASN A 573 -28.71 22.36 4.10
CA ASN A 573 -27.58 22.68 4.97
C ASN A 573 -26.24 22.24 4.35
N LEU A 574 -26.19 21.07 3.70
CA LEU A 574 -25.02 20.57 3.00
C LEU A 574 -24.65 21.47 1.82
N HIS A 575 -25.65 21.91 1.04
CA HIS A 575 -25.44 22.86 -0.04
C HIS A 575 -24.89 24.20 0.46
N ARG A 576 -25.41 24.71 1.58
CA ARG A 576 -24.92 25.96 2.19
C ARG A 576 -23.46 25.85 2.60
N VAL A 577 -23.05 24.72 3.17
CA VAL A 577 -21.64 24.46 3.53
C VAL A 577 -20.76 24.39 2.26
N LEU A 578 -21.23 23.71 1.21
CA LEU A 578 -20.53 23.64 -0.07
C LEU A 578 -20.35 25.01 -0.73
N ASP A 579 -21.39 25.85 -0.76
CA ASP A 579 -21.32 27.20 -1.33
C ASP A 579 -20.30 28.08 -0.58
N VAL A 580 -20.30 28.03 0.77
CA VAL A 580 -19.29 28.74 1.58
C VAL A 580 -17.88 28.23 1.29
N GLN A 581 -17.69 26.92 1.10
CA GLN A 581 -16.38 26.35 0.80
C GLN A 581 -15.88 26.72 -0.61
N ARG A 582 -16.78 26.77 -1.60
CA ARG A 582 -16.48 27.22 -2.95
C ARG A 582 -16.02 28.66 -2.99
N GLU A 583 -16.67 29.54 -2.22
CA GLU A 583 -16.26 30.94 -2.15
C GLU A 583 -14.87 31.08 -1.54
N LYS A 584 -14.59 30.36 -0.45
CA LYS A 584 -13.26 30.33 0.18
C LYS A 584 -12.16 29.81 -0.76
N GLU A 585 -12.46 28.79 -1.57
CA GLU A 585 -11.52 28.25 -2.54
C GLU A 585 -11.21 29.28 -3.63
N ARG A 586 -12.24 29.95 -4.17
CA ARG A 586 -12.07 31.03 -5.17
C ARG A 586 -11.29 32.21 -4.64
N GLU A 587 -11.63 32.69 -3.43
CA GLU A 587 -10.91 33.78 -2.77
C GLU A 587 -9.42 33.43 -2.61
N ARG A 588 -9.13 32.19 -2.18
CA ARG A 588 -7.74 31.70 -2.05
C ARG A 588 -7.05 31.62 -3.39
N ALA A 589 -7.67 31.01 -4.40
CA ALA A 589 -7.11 30.91 -5.74
C ALA A 589 -6.82 32.29 -6.36
N ALA A 590 -7.69 33.27 -6.12
CA ALA A 590 -7.52 34.65 -6.59
C ALA A 590 -6.42 35.42 -5.85
N SER A 591 -6.21 35.13 -4.56
CA SER A 591 -5.12 35.72 -3.75
C SER A 591 -3.72 35.13 -4.03
N GLY A 592 -3.61 34.29 -5.06
CA GLY A 592 -2.41 33.54 -5.39
C GLY A 592 -1.25 34.41 -5.89
N PRO A 593 -0.05 34.32 -5.29
CA PRO A 593 1.17 34.95 -5.79
C PRO A 593 1.60 34.35 -7.15
N ALA A 594 2.17 35.18 -8.03
CA ALA A 594 2.62 34.75 -9.36
C ALA A 594 3.76 33.73 -9.26
N LEU A 595 3.63 32.60 -9.96
CA LEU A 595 4.62 31.51 -10.00
C LEU A 595 5.92 32.01 -10.65
N THR A 596 6.88 32.48 -9.85
CA THR A 596 8.25 32.75 -10.28
C THR A 596 9.24 31.80 -9.60
N SER A 597 10.42 31.60 -10.21
CA SER A 597 11.45 30.65 -9.78
C SER A 597 12.18 31.11 -8.51
N GLU A 598 11.51 31.08 -7.36
CA GLU A 598 11.94 31.68 -6.08
C GLU A 598 12.96 30.87 -5.28
N GLU A 599 13.03 29.56 -5.51
CA GLU A 599 14.04 28.69 -4.88
C GLU A 599 15.47 29.11 -5.29
N ILE A 600 15.61 29.70 -6.48
CA ILE A 600 16.87 30.26 -7.00
C ILE A 600 17.26 31.51 -6.19
N TYR A 601 16.31 32.41 -5.92
CA TYR A 601 16.56 33.63 -5.15
C TYR A 601 16.97 33.36 -3.70
N LEU A 602 16.35 32.37 -3.05
CA LEU A 602 16.76 31.95 -1.69
C LEU A 602 18.18 31.38 -1.69
N TYR A 603 18.51 30.54 -2.67
CA TYR A 603 19.85 29.97 -2.82
C TYR A 603 20.91 31.06 -3.07
N GLU A 604 20.61 32.04 -3.93
CA GLU A 604 21.50 33.18 -4.20
C GLU A 604 21.72 34.05 -2.96
N ALA A 605 20.66 34.34 -2.20
CA ALA A 605 20.76 35.10 -0.95
C ALA A 605 21.60 34.36 0.11
N GLU A 606 21.45 33.04 0.23
CA GLU A 606 22.25 32.22 1.16
C GLU A 606 23.73 32.17 0.74
N GLN A 607 24.02 31.99 -0.55
CA GLN A 607 25.39 31.99 -1.07
C GLN A 607 26.06 33.36 -0.84
N GLY A 608 25.37 34.47 -1.14
CA GLY A 608 25.89 35.81 -0.91
C GLY A 608 26.25 36.06 0.56
N LEU A 609 25.43 35.55 1.50
CA LEU A 609 25.70 35.66 2.93
C LEU A 609 26.88 34.77 3.37
N ARG A 610 26.98 33.53 2.88
CA ARG A 610 28.11 32.61 3.16
C ARG A 610 29.44 33.16 2.64
N GLU A 611 29.45 33.70 1.43
CA GLU A 611 30.64 34.33 0.84
C GLU A 611 31.10 35.58 1.61
N PHE A 612 30.16 36.35 2.16
CA PHE A 612 30.48 37.51 3.00
C PHE A 612 30.95 37.08 4.40
N SER A 613 30.39 36.01 4.96
CA SER A 613 30.80 35.45 6.26
C SER A 613 32.26 35.01 6.30
N VAL A 614 32.82 34.53 5.18
CA VAL A 614 34.26 34.21 5.08
C VAL A 614 35.12 35.47 5.14
N ARG A 615 34.62 36.59 4.58
CA ARG A 615 35.34 37.87 4.51
C ARG A 615 35.27 38.66 5.82
N ALA A 616 34.13 38.65 6.49
CA ALA A 616 33.87 39.44 7.70
C ALA A 616 33.02 38.67 8.73
N PRO A 617 33.57 37.62 9.38
CA PRO A 617 32.80 36.73 10.26
C PRO A 617 32.18 37.44 11.47
N VAL A 618 32.92 38.36 12.10
CA VAL A 618 32.45 39.13 13.27
C VAL A 618 31.30 40.08 12.90
N ALA A 619 31.28 40.59 11.67
CA ALA A 619 30.21 41.45 11.17
C ALA A 619 28.92 40.67 10.91
N VAL A 620 29.04 39.46 10.36
CA VAL A 620 27.91 38.54 10.16
C VAL A 620 27.36 38.05 11.50
N GLU A 621 28.23 37.67 12.45
CA GLU A 621 27.83 37.28 13.81
C GLU A 621 27.07 38.41 14.53
N SER A 622 27.56 39.64 14.47
CA SER A 622 26.90 40.81 15.06
C SER A 622 25.56 41.14 14.39
N ALA A 623 25.46 40.99 13.07
CA ALA A 623 24.21 41.13 12.32
C ALA A 623 23.18 40.04 12.69
N ILE A 624 23.62 38.78 12.81
CA ILE A 624 22.78 37.65 13.24
C ILE A 624 22.26 37.88 14.66
N VAL A 625 23.11 38.30 15.61
CA VAL A 625 22.70 38.60 16.99
C VAL A 625 21.64 39.72 17.03
N THR A 626 21.81 40.75 16.20
CA THR A 626 20.83 41.86 16.10
C THR A 626 19.50 41.38 15.52
N ALA A 627 19.52 40.55 14.48
CA ALA A 627 18.33 39.97 13.87
C ALA A 627 17.60 38.98 14.80
N LEU A 628 18.35 38.09 15.48
CA LEU A 628 17.81 37.16 16.48
C LEU A 628 17.14 37.91 17.64
N CYS A 629 17.70 39.03 18.09
CA CYS A 629 17.08 39.87 19.12
C CYS A 629 15.73 40.43 18.67
N ALA A 630 15.66 40.96 17.43
CA ALA A 630 14.41 41.48 16.86
C ALA A 630 13.35 40.37 16.65
N LEU A 631 13.76 39.20 16.16
CA LEU A 631 12.87 38.05 15.98
C LEU A 631 12.39 37.47 17.30
N ASN A 632 13.25 37.40 18.32
CA ASN A 632 12.87 36.92 19.64
C ASN A 632 11.84 37.85 20.30
N LYS A 633 11.98 39.16 20.13
CA LYS A 633 10.96 40.13 20.56
C LYS A 633 9.62 39.89 19.89
N LYS A 634 9.61 39.67 18.56
CA LYS A 634 8.40 39.31 17.81
C LYS A 634 7.79 38.01 18.36
N PHE A 635 8.61 36.99 18.58
CA PHE A 635 8.16 35.69 19.09
C PHE A 635 7.57 35.80 20.50
N LEU A 636 8.20 36.55 21.39
CA LEU A 636 7.73 36.78 22.76
C LEU A 636 6.37 37.51 22.77
N LEU A 637 6.13 38.43 21.83
CA LEU A 637 4.81 39.07 21.65
C LEU A 637 3.75 38.05 21.22
N LEU A 638 4.08 37.12 20.32
CA LEU A 638 3.18 36.04 19.90
C LEU A 638 2.88 35.08 21.07
N GLU A 639 3.87 34.74 21.88
CA GLU A 639 3.67 33.90 23.07
C GLU A 639 2.81 34.60 24.13
N CYS A 640 3.00 35.91 24.33
CA CYS A 640 2.18 36.72 25.22
C CYS A 640 0.71 36.77 24.75
N ALA A 641 0.50 36.98 23.45
CA ALA A 641 -0.84 36.95 22.84
C ALA A 641 -1.48 35.56 22.99
N ALA A 642 -0.72 34.49 22.76
CA ALA A 642 -1.18 33.11 22.89
C ALA A 642 -1.61 32.78 24.33
N LYS A 643 -0.79 33.17 25.32
CA LYS A 643 -1.11 32.95 26.74
C LYS A 643 -2.30 33.78 27.23
N SER A 644 -2.46 35.00 26.71
CA SER A 644 -3.54 35.91 27.11
C SER A 644 -4.90 35.56 26.48
N ALA A 645 -4.90 34.91 25.31
CA ALA A 645 -6.13 34.63 24.56
C ALA A 645 -6.92 33.41 25.07
N ALA A 646 -6.32 32.52 25.85
CA ALA A 646 -6.96 31.31 26.39
C ALA A 646 -7.78 30.55 25.32
N ASP A 647 -9.10 30.39 25.52
CA ASP A 647 -9.99 29.68 24.59
C ASP A 647 -10.17 30.41 23.24
N CYS A 648 -9.95 31.73 23.18
CA CYS A 648 -10.02 32.53 21.96
C CYS A 648 -8.81 32.34 21.04
N LEU A 649 -7.76 31.64 21.51
CA LEU A 649 -6.57 31.33 20.70
C LEU A 649 -6.92 30.49 19.46
N LEU A 650 -8.00 29.71 19.54
CA LEU A 650 -8.51 28.87 18.47
C LEU A 650 -8.79 29.63 17.16
N ASP A 651 -9.34 30.82 17.31
CA ASP A 651 -9.82 31.65 16.21
C ASP A 651 -8.87 32.83 15.92
N MET A 652 -7.72 32.88 16.59
CA MET A 652 -6.74 33.95 16.41
C MET A 652 -6.05 33.84 15.05
N THR A 653 -6.26 34.85 14.22
CA THR A 653 -5.56 35.04 12.94
C THR A 653 -4.78 36.34 12.95
N SER A 654 -3.67 36.37 12.20
CA SER A 654 -2.93 37.60 11.92
C SER A 654 -3.76 38.54 11.05
N ARG A 655 -3.29 39.79 10.88
CA ARG A 655 -3.92 40.76 9.95
C ARG A 655 -4.02 40.24 8.52
N ASP A 656 -3.13 39.32 8.15
CA ASP A 656 -3.08 38.68 6.82
C ASP A 656 -3.91 37.39 6.77
N GLY A 657 -4.71 37.09 7.80
CA GLY A 657 -5.59 35.91 7.87
C GLY A 657 -4.88 34.59 8.20
N VAL A 658 -3.59 34.64 8.55
CA VAL A 658 -2.76 33.46 8.87
C VAL A 658 -3.03 33.02 10.31
N TRP A 659 -3.20 31.72 10.55
CA TRP A 659 -3.44 31.21 11.91
C TRP A 659 -2.20 31.41 12.79
N PHE A 660 -2.39 31.70 14.09
CA PHE A 660 -1.29 32.09 14.99
C PHE A 660 -0.10 31.11 14.99
N LEU A 661 -0.36 29.79 14.93
CA LEU A 661 0.68 28.77 14.93
C LEU A 661 1.62 28.92 13.72
N ASP A 662 1.08 29.28 12.56
CA ASP A 662 1.87 29.40 11.34
C ASP A 662 2.85 30.58 11.44
N ASP A 663 2.47 31.70 12.08
CA ASP A 663 3.37 32.84 12.31
C ASP A 663 4.44 32.53 13.38
N MET A 664 4.08 31.73 14.40
CA MET A 664 5.05 31.20 15.35
C MET A 664 6.05 30.27 14.65
N CYS A 665 5.60 29.28 13.88
CA CYS A 665 6.47 28.38 13.13
C CYS A 665 7.38 29.15 12.14
N LEU A 666 6.86 30.18 11.48
CA LEU A 666 7.65 31.01 10.56
C LEU A 666 8.79 31.71 11.31
N THR A 667 8.46 32.38 12.40
CA THR A 667 9.41 33.16 13.19
C THR A 667 10.44 32.24 13.86
N ALA A 668 10.02 31.09 14.41
CA ALA A 668 10.91 30.08 14.97
C ALA A 668 11.85 29.45 13.92
N SER A 669 11.33 29.12 12.73
CA SER A 669 12.14 28.58 11.62
C SER A 669 13.25 29.57 11.22
N MET A 670 12.95 30.87 11.20
CA MET A 670 13.92 31.91 10.89
C MET A 670 15.01 31.97 11.97
N CYS A 671 14.65 31.98 13.24
CA CYS A 671 15.62 31.98 14.34
C CYS A 671 16.59 30.79 14.25
N VAL A 672 16.06 29.58 13.98
CA VAL A 672 16.89 28.37 13.81
C VAL A 672 17.80 28.49 12.58
N LYS A 673 17.29 28.96 11.44
CA LYS A 673 18.08 29.16 10.22
C LYS A 673 19.19 30.18 10.39
N LEU A 674 18.91 31.31 11.06
CA LEU A 674 19.91 32.32 11.37
C LEU A 674 20.97 31.80 12.34
N ALA A 675 20.58 31.04 13.36
CA ALA A 675 21.51 30.42 14.29
C ALA A 675 22.42 29.37 13.63
N ALA A 676 21.91 28.63 12.64
CA ALA A 676 22.71 27.67 11.86
C ALA A 676 23.81 28.32 11.00
N LEU A 677 23.75 29.64 10.78
CA LEU A 677 24.73 30.41 10.02
C LEU A 677 25.85 30.99 10.91
N LEU A 678 25.85 30.73 12.23
CA LEU A 678 26.84 31.23 13.17
C LEU A 678 28.23 30.58 12.95
N PRO A 679 29.32 31.37 12.84
CA PRO A 679 30.67 30.85 12.68
C PRO A 679 31.25 30.36 14.03
N SER A 680 31.55 29.07 14.17
CA SER A 680 32.27 28.46 15.32
C SER A 680 31.70 28.74 16.73
N PRO A 681 30.51 28.20 17.08
CA PRO A 681 29.90 28.36 18.41
C PRO A 681 30.61 27.52 19.50
N GLN A 682 30.66 28.02 20.75
CA GLN A 682 31.09 27.26 21.93
C GLN A 682 30.01 26.24 22.39
N ASP A 683 30.39 25.24 23.20
CA ASP A 683 29.49 24.15 23.65
C ASP A 683 28.16 24.63 24.26
N ASN A 684 28.16 25.69 25.08
CA ASN A 684 26.93 26.23 25.68
C ASN A 684 25.99 26.88 24.63
N ILE A 685 26.55 27.43 23.56
CA ILE A 685 25.78 28.01 22.45
C ILE A 685 25.24 26.89 21.56
N ILE A 686 26.03 25.83 21.33
CA ILE A 686 25.58 24.62 20.63
C ILE A 686 24.36 24.02 21.34
N GLN A 687 24.39 23.91 22.67
CA GLN A 687 23.24 23.44 23.47
C GLN A 687 22.02 24.36 23.31
N GLY A 688 22.20 25.68 23.37
CA GLY A 688 21.12 26.64 23.15
C GLY A 688 20.48 26.52 21.77
N VAL A 689 21.29 26.39 20.72
CA VAL A 689 20.82 26.20 19.33
C VAL A 689 20.11 24.85 19.16
N GLN A 690 20.64 23.78 19.73
CA GLN A 690 19.98 22.46 19.73
C GLN A 690 18.62 22.50 20.43
N CYS A 691 18.50 23.23 21.54
CA CYS A 691 17.22 23.41 22.23
C CYS A 691 16.21 24.19 21.37
N MET A 692 16.65 25.25 20.68
CA MET A 692 15.80 25.96 19.72
C MET A 692 15.36 25.06 18.57
N GLU A 693 16.26 24.25 18.02
CA GLU A 693 15.94 23.27 16.97
C GLU A 693 14.91 22.25 17.43
N ASN A 694 15.07 21.68 18.63
CA ASN A 694 14.14 20.71 19.19
C ASN A 694 12.76 21.31 19.46
N LEU A 695 12.70 22.51 20.05
CA LEU A 695 11.42 23.21 20.24
C LEU A 695 10.76 23.56 18.90
N TYR A 696 11.54 23.99 17.90
CA TYR A 696 11.02 24.22 16.56
C TYR A 696 10.46 22.92 15.94
N LYS A 697 11.11 21.77 16.12
CA LYS A 697 10.56 20.48 15.69
C LYS A 697 9.20 20.20 16.32
N VAL A 698 8.98 20.54 17.58
CA VAL A 698 7.67 20.38 18.23
C VAL A 698 6.62 21.30 17.59
N TYR A 699 6.93 22.59 17.37
CA TYR A 699 6.03 23.52 16.68
C TYR A 699 5.71 23.06 15.24
N ASN A 700 6.74 22.64 14.49
CA ASN A 700 6.58 22.07 13.16
C ASN A 700 5.79 20.75 13.17
N GLY A 701 5.95 19.95 14.22
CA GLY A 701 5.16 18.75 14.48
C GLY A 701 3.67 19.07 14.68
N LEU A 702 3.34 20.12 15.44
CA LEU A 702 1.96 20.60 15.58
C LEU A 702 1.38 21.13 14.25
N GLN A 703 2.20 21.82 13.45
CA GLN A 703 1.79 22.29 12.12
C GLN A 703 1.55 21.11 11.16
N THR A 704 2.43 20.11 11.19
CA THR A 704 2.30 18.87 10.41
C THR A 704 1.07 18.08 10.84
N LEU A 705 0.82 17.93 12.15
CA LEU A 705 -0.39 17.32 12.70
C LEU A 705 -1.64 18.00 12.15
N ASN A 706 -1.67 19.34 12.17
CA ASN A 706 -2.78 20.13 11.67
C ASN A 706 -3.06 19.88 10.18
N HIS A 707 -2.01 19.87 9.36
CA HIS A 707 -2.13 19.63 7.92
C HIS A 707 -2.50 18.18 7.61
N SER A 708 -1.80 17.19 8.18
CA SER A 708 -2.09 15.76 8.00
C SER A 708 -3.48 15.37 8.47
N PHE A 709 -4.01 16.02 9.51
CA PHE A 709 -5.39 15.82 9.92
C PHE A 709 -6.37 16.29 8.84
N LEU A 710 -6.18 17.49 8.29
CA LEU A 710 -7.05 18.06 7.25
C LEU A 710 -6.97 17.31 5.92
N SER A 711 -5.78 16.85 5.52
CA SER A 711 -5.56 16.20 4.23
C SER A 711 -5.84 14.70 4.21
N VAL A 712 -5.62 13.99 5.33
CA VAL A 712 -5.70 12.51 5.36
C VAL A 712 -6.74 12.00 6.35
N ILE A 713 -6.60 12.32 7.64
CA ILE A 713 -7.43 11.70 8.70
C ILE A 713 -8.89 12.12 8.59
N MET A 714 -9.16 13.43 8.45
CA MET A 714 -10.52 13.94 8.40
C MET A 714 -11.30 13.41 7.18
N PRO A 715 -10.79 13.51 5.93
CA PRO A 715 -11.47 12.93 4.78
C PRO A 715 -11.66 11.41 4.90
N GLY A 716 -10.65 10.68 5.39
CA GLY A 716 -10.69 9.24 5.56
C GLY A 716 -11.74 8.76 6.58
N ALA A 717 -11.81 9.42 7.73
CA ALA A 717 -12.79 9.11 8.77
C ALA A 717 -14.23 9.44 8.33
N ILE A 718 -14.43 10.61 7.70
CA ILE A 718 -15.75 10.97 7.16
C ILE A 718 -16.18 9.95 6.11
N LYS A 719 -15.32 9.60 5.14
CA LYS A 719 -15.66 8.59 4.13
C LYS A 719 -16.00 7.24 4.75
N SER A 720 -15.17 6.74 5.66
CA SER A 720 -15.33 5.40 6.26
C SER A 720 -16.60 5.29 7.12
N THR A 721 -16.98 6.37 7.80
CA THR A 721 -18.24 6.44 8.56
C THR A 721 -19.47 6.60 7.66
N LEU A 722 -19.37 7.35 6.56
CA LEU A 722 -20.44 7.48 5.56
C LEU A 722 -20.79 6.13 4.90
N ILE A 723 -19.78 5.34 4.54
CA ILE A 723 -19.98 4.02 3.90
C ILE A 723 -20.36 2.92 4.90
N GLU A 724 -20.45 3.23 6.20
CA GLU A 724 -20.72 2.27 7.27
C GLU A 724 -19.70 1.11 7.30
N GLU A 725 -18.41 1.43 7.17
CA GLU A 725 -17.36 0.40 7.22
C GLU A 725 -17.36 -0.30 8.59
N PRO A 726 -17.52 -1.64 8.63
CA PRO A 726 -17.83 -2.35 9.87
C PRO A 726 -16.70 -2.27 10.90
N THR A 727 -15.43 -2.30 10.49
CA THR A 727 -14.30 -2.27 11.42
C THR A 727 -14.11 -0.89 12.05
N VAL A 728 -14.34 0.19 11.32
CA VAL A 728 -14.33 1.57 11.82
C VAL A 728 -15.50 1.80 12.78
N LEU A 729 -16.72 1.36 12.45
CA LEU A 729 -17.87 1.50 13.34
C LEU A 729 -17.67 0.70 14.64
N GLY A 730 -17.13 -0.53 14.54
CA GLY A 730 -16.77 -1.35 15.70
C GLY A 730 -15.71 -0.69 16.57
N MET A 731 -14.67 -0.12 15.97
CA MET A 731 -13.62 0.61 16.69
C MET A 731 -14.16 1.85 17.42
N ILE A 732 -15.05 2.63 16.78
CA ILE A 732 -15.66 3.80 17.42
C ILE A 732 -16.54 3.37 18.61
N ALA A 733 -17.29 2.27 18.48
CA ALA A 733 -18.08 1.72 19.58
C ALA A 733 -17.19 1.32 20.76
N GLN A 734 -16.12 0.55 20.51
CA GLN A 734 -15.15 0.16 21.54
C GLN A 734 -14.49 1.37 22.22
N LEU A 735 -14.14 2.41 21.46
CA LEU A 735 -13.59 3.65 22.03
C LEU A 735 -14.61 4.34 22.95
N ASN A 736 -15.89 4.38 22.56
CA ASN A 736 -16.95 4.95 23.39
C ASN A 736 -17.19 4.12 24.66
N ASP A 737 -17.12 2.80 24.57
CA ASP A 737 -17.27 1.90 25.72
C ASP A 737 -16.14 2.13 26.73
N ILE A 738 -14.88 2.21 26.28
CA ILE A 738 -13.72 2.53 27.14
C ILE A 738 -13.91 3.87 27.88
N ILE A 739 -14.46 4.88 27.19
CA ILE A 739 -14.72 6.20 27.79
C ILE A 739 -15.88 6.12 28.80
N HIS A 740 -16.95 5.39 28.49
CA HIS A 740 -18.13 5.29 29.35
C HIS A 740 -17.82 4.48 30.63
N GLU A 741 -17.00 3.44 30.54
CA GLU A 741 -16.57 2.63 31.68
C GLU A 741 -15.63 3.37 32.66
N ALA A 742 -15.14 4.57 32.32
CA ALA A 742 -14.37 5.40 33.25
C ALA A 742 -15.23 5.99 34.39
N GLY A 743 -16.57 5.95 34.27
CA GLY A 743 -17.51 6.42 35.29
C GLY A 743 -17.62 7.94 35.45
N LEU A 744 -16.73 8.72 34.82
CA LEU A 744 -16.75 10.19 34.79
C LEU A 744 -16.57 10.72 33.36
N PRO A 745 -17.29 11.79 32.96
CA PRO A 745 -17.03 12.46 31.68
C PRO A 745 -15.59 12.99 31.58
N LEU A 746 -14.95 12.82 30.42
CA LEU A 746 -13.57 13.26 30.18
C LEU A 746 -13.30 14.74 30.56
N PRO A 747 -14.20 15.72 30.30
CA PRO A 747 -13.95 17.11 30.71
C PRO A 747 -13.86 17.29 32.23
N GLU A 748 -14.66 16.54 32.99
CA GLU A 748 -14.63 16.60 34.46
C GLU A 748 -13.36 15.92 35.00
N LEU A 749 -12.96 14.78 34.43
CA LEU A 749 -11.70 14.12 34.78
C LEU A 749 -10.48 15.03 34.48
N MET A 750 -10.48 15.72 33.35
CA MET A 750 -9.45 16.71 33.01
C MET A 750 -9.39 17.87 34.01
N LYS A 751 -10.55 18.36 34.47
CA LYS A 751 -10.63 19.42 35.49
C LYS A 751 -10.07 18.96 36.84
N GLN A 752 -10.38 17.73 37.25
CA GLN A 752 -9.82 17.13 38.47
C GLN A 752 -8.30 17.00 38.40
N MET A 753 -7.75 16.57 37.25
CA MET A 753 -6.31 16.48 37.01
C MET A 753 -5.61 17.85 36.96
N GLN A 754 -6.24 18.87 36.38
CA GLN A 754 -5.72 20.24 36.41
C GLN A 754 -5.70 20.81 37.83
N ASN A 755 -6.73 20.54 38.62
CA ASN A 755 -6.75 20.92 40.03
C ASN A 755 -5.64 20.18 40.79
N HIS A 756 -5.46 18.88 40.55
CA HIS A 756 -4.38 18.09 41.15
C HIS A 756 -3.00 18.71 40.86
N LEU A 757 -2.71 19.02 39.59
CA LEU A 757 -1.48 19.72 39.18
C LEU A 757 -1.27 21.05 39.92
N ARG A 758 -2.35 21.82 40.13
CA ARG A 758 -2.27 23.10 40.87
C ARG A 758 -1.91 22.89 42.34
N PHE A 759 -2.46 21.87 43.00
CA PHE A 759 -2.13 21.54 44.39
C PHE A 759 -0.69 21.04 44.53
N THR A 760 -0.19 20.21 43.61
CA THR A 760 1.22 19.76 43.62
C THR A 760 2.19 20.92 43.39
N ILE A 761 1.90 21.83 42.45
CA ILE A 761 2.70 23.05 42.25
C ILE A 761 2.73 23.92 43.53
N MET A 762 1.64 23.97 44.28
CA MET A 762 1.55 24.69 45.56
C MET A 762 2.15 23.94 46.76
N GLY A 763 2.67 22.71 46.56
CA GLY A 763 3.24 21.89 47.63
C GLY A 763 2.21 21.37 48.64
N MET A 764 0.94 21.23 48.23
CA MET A 764 -0.18 20.83 49.09
C MET A 764 -0.73 19.44 48.71
N ALA A 765 -1.30 18.71 49.68
CA ALA A 765 -2.00 17.46 49.42
C ALA A 765 -3.28 17.72 48.58
N SER A 766 -3.48 16.93 47.53
CA SER A 766 -4.59 17.11 46.59
C SER A 766 -5.77 16.20 46.93
N PRO A 767 -7.03 16.71 46.96
CA PRO A 767 -8.22 15.88 47.17
C PRO A 767 -8.59 15.00 45.95
N ASN A 768 -7.94 15.20 44.80
CA ASN A 768 -8.29 14.54 43.54
C ASN A 768 -7.30 13.44 43.13
N GLU A 769 -6.63 12.80 44.09
CA GLU A 769 -5.62 11.77 43.82
C GLU A 769 -6.23 10.51 43.14
N SER A 770 -7.47 10.17 43.47
CA SER A 770 -8.21 9.05 42.86
C SER A 770 -8.43 9.18 41.34
N ALA A 771 -8.27 10.39 40.78
CA ALA A 771 -8.35 10.59 39.33
C ALA A 771 -7.14 9.97 38.59
N LEU A 772 -5.99 9.79 39.26
CA LEU A 772 -4.80 9.16 38.66
C LEU A 772 -5.06 7.68 38.33
N ASP A 773 -5.74 6.96 39.22
CA ASP A 773 -6.08 5.54 39.02
C ASP A 773 -7.03 5.34 37.83
N ILE A 774 -7.99 6.25 37.66
CA ILE A 774 -8.91 6.25 36.52
C ILE A 774 -8.14 6.49 35.21
N VAL A 775 -7.19 7.42 35.20
CA VAL A 775 -6.36 7.70 34.02
C VAL A 775 -5.44 6.53 33.68
N ALA A 776 -4.84 5.88 34.68
CA ALA A 776 -4.01 4.69 34.46
C ALA A 776 -4.81 3.54 33.83
N SER A 777 -6.01 3.26 34.34
CA SER A 777 -6.92 2.25 33.78
C SER A 777 -7.37 2.59 32.34
N LEU A 778 -7.61 3.88 32.05
CA LEU A 778 -7.95 4.34 30.70
C LEU A 778 -6.79 4.14 29.72
N LYS A 779 -5.56 4.42 30.14
CA LYS A 779 -4.35 4.20 29.32
C LYS A 779 -4.14 2.73 28.99
N GLU A 780 -4.30 1.84 29.97
CA GLU A 780 -4.15 0.40 29.78
C GLU A 780 -5.16 -0.13 28.74
N ARG A 781 -6.45 0.18 28.92
CA ARG A 781 -7.50 -0.23 27.98
C ARG A 781 -7.35 0.38 26.60
N TYR A 782 -6.97 1.65 26.51
CA TYR A 782 -6.68 2.29 25.23
C TYR A 782 -5.47 1.65 24.53
N SER A 783 -4.43 1.28 25.27
CA SER A 783 -3.27 0.57 24.70
C SER A 783 -3.64 -0.83 24.21
N ALA A 784 -4.54 -1.52 24.90
CA ALA A 784 -5.07 -2.81 24.46
C ALA A 784 -5.83 -2.67 23.12
N LEU A 785 -6.66 -1.63 22.98
CA LEU A 785 -7.37 -1.32 21.74
C LEU A 785 -6.41 -1.09 20.56
N LEU A 786 -5.30 -0.36 20.78
CA LEU A 786 -4.27 -0.12 19.76
C LEU A 786 -3.52 -1.40 19.35
N SER A 787 -3.42 -2.39 20.25
CA SER A 787 -2.72 -3.66 20.01
C SER A 787 -3.60 -4.76 19.42
N SER A 788 -4.91 -4.54 19.31
CA SER A 788 -5.81 -5.51 18.68
C SER A 788 -5.45 -5.68 17.20
N THR A 789 -5.34 -6.93 16.72
CA THR A 789 -5.12 -7.27 15.30
C THR A 789 -6.20 -8.25 14.85
N LEU A 790 -6.48 -8.33 13.55
CA LEU A 790 -7.34 -9.39 13.00
C LEU A 790 -6.66 -10.76 13.15
N ASP A 791 -7.42 -11.86 13.09
CA ASP A 791 -6.90 -13.24 13.23
C ASP A 791 -5.80 -13.60 12.20
N ASN A 792 -5.72 -12.86 11.09
CA ASN A 792 -4.69 -13.01 10.04
C ASN A 792 -3.44 -12.14 10.25
N GLY A 793 -3.41 -11.29 11.28
CA GLY A 793 -2.30 -10.39 11.57
C GLY A 793 -2.26 -9.07 10.77
N ASP A 794 -3.21 -8.88 9.86
CA ASP A 794 -3.42 -7.61 9.15
C ASP A 794 -4.18 -6.60 10.04
N LEU A 795 -3.83 -5.31 9.90
CA LEU A 795 -4.56 -4.22 10.55
C LEU A 795 -5.87 -3.96 9.81
N SER A 796 -6.97 -3.90 10.56
CA SER A 796 -8.26 -3.48 10.00
C SER A 796 -8.22 -2.00 9.57
N GLN A 797 -9.18 -1.57 8.75
CA GLN A 797 -9.32 -0.16 8.37
C GLN A 797 -9.60 0.72 9.60
N GLY A 798 -10.41 0.23 10.54
CA GLY A 798 -10.64 0.86 11.85
C GLY A 798 -9.36 1.05 12.66
N GLN A 799 -8.54 0.01 12.78
CA GLN A 799 -7.25 0.08 13.49
C GLN A 799 -6.25 1.00 12.77
N THR A 800 -6.18 0.94 11.44
CA THR A 800 -5.33 1.82 10.64
C THR A 800 -5.69 3.29 10.84
N LEU A 801 -6.99 3.62 10.87
CA LEU A 801 -7.46 4.97 11.15
C LEU A 801 -7.10 5.42 12.58
N LEU A 802 -7.34 4.56 13.58
CA LEU A 802 -7.06 4.87 14.98
C LEU A 802 -5.56 5.05 15.23
N MET A 803 -4.72 4.14 14.73
CA MET A 803 -3.27 4.23 14.82
C MET A 803 -2.72 5.43 14.05
N GLY A 804 -3.23 5.67 12.83
CA GLY A 804 -2.88 6.84 12.04
C GLY A 804 -3.18 8.13 12.80
N PHE A 805 -4.37 8.24 13.38
CA PHE A 805 -4.75 9.41 14.19
C PHE A 805 -3.91 9.51 15.48
N ASN A 806 -3.65 8.41 16.18
CA ASN A 806 -2.83 8.38 17.39
C ASN A 806 -1.36 8.78 17.12
N SER A 807 -0.78 8.28 16.03
CA SER A 807 0.62 8.55 15.64
C SER A 807 0.88 10.03 15.36
N LEU A 808 -0.14 10.80 15.00
CA LEU A 808 -0.02 12.25 14.83
C LEU A 808 0.33 12.95 16.14
N PHE A 809 -0.11 12.42 17.29
CA PHE A 809 0.10 13.03 18.60
C PHE A 809 1.38 12.54 19.31
N GLU A 810 1.84 11.32 19.05
CA GLU A 810 2.99 10.71 19.74
C GLU A 810 4.32 11.36 19.38
N LYS A 811 4.46 11.85 18.13
CA LYS A 811 5.68 12.52 17.62
C LYS A 811 6.02 13.86 18.29
N LEU A 812 5.21 14.34 19.24
CA LEU A 812 5.30 15.71 19.77
C LEU A 812 6.17 15.84 21.02
N TRP A 813 6.42 14.78 21.78
CA TRP A 813 6.93 14.90 23.16
C TRP A 813 8.36 14.37 23.41
N GLU A 814 8.94 13.64 22.45
CA GLU A 814 10.26 12.99 22.60
C GLU A 814 11.43 13.99 22.74
N ASP A 815 11.28 15.21 22.22
CA ASP A 815 12.38 16.19 22.07
C ASP A 815 12.44 17.28 23.16
N THR A 816 11.57 17.24 24.18
CA THR A 816 11.41 18.35 25.15
C THR A 816 12.33 18.31 26.39
N SER A 817 13.10 17.24 26.59
CA SER A 817 13.95 17.04 27.78
C SER A 817 15.12 18.04 27.90
N CYS A 818 15.53 18.66 26.79
CA CYS A 818 16.66 19.59 26.71
C CYS A 818 16.43 20.94 27.42
N LEU A 819 15.19 21.27 27.80
CA LEU A 819 14.88 22.49 28.55
C LEU A 819 15.48 22.50 29.97
N SER A 820 15.68 21.32 30.55
CA SER A 820 16.26 21.17 31.90
C SER A 820 17.79 21.38 31.93
N SER A 821 18.46 21.32 30.78
CA SER A 821 19.93 21.39 30.69
C SER A 821 20.51 22.81 30.50
N ILE A 822 19.68 23.83 30.28
CA ILE A 822 20.17 25.21 30.07
C ILE A 822 20.37 25.89 31.44
N GLU A 823 21.62 26.05 31.85
CA GLU A 823 21.98 26.81 33.05
C GLU A 823 22.02 28.31 32.77
N VAL A 824 21.24 29.10 33.54
CA VAL A 824 21.22 30.56 33.43
C VAL A 824 21.94 31.19 34.63
N PRO A 825 23.10 31.87 34.42
CA PRO A 825 23.81 32.61 35.45
C PRO A 825 22.89 33.60 36.19
N TYR A 826 23.12 33.79 37.50
CA TYR A 826 22.28 34.63 38.35
C TYR A 826 22.13 36.06 37.80
N ALA A 827 23.25 36.66 37.35
CA ALA A 827 23.27 38.00 36.77
C ALA A 827 22.40 38.14 35.51
N TRP A 828 22.22 37.08 34.71
CA TRP A 828 21.47 37.17 33.45
C TRP A 828 19.95 37.14 33.66
N ARG A 829 19.48 36.85 34.87
CA ARG A 829 18.04 36.75 35.19
C ARG A 829 17.33 38.10 35.21
N SER A 830 18.05 39.21 35.33
CA SER A 830 17.50 40.58 35.24
C SER A 830 17.33 41.07 33.81
N VAL A 831 17.78 40.33 32.79
CA VAL A 831 17.55 40.65 31.37
C VAL A 831 16.05 40.48 31.05
N ASP A 832 15.46 41.49 30.43
CA ASP A 832 14.01 41.58 30.18
C ASP A 832 13.43 40.37 29.44
N PHE A 833 14.02 39.95 28.32
CA PHE A 833 13.51 38.83 27.53
C PHE A 833 13.65 37.49 28.26
N ILE A 834 14.69 37.31 29.10
CA ILE A 834 14.87 36.10 29.91
C ILE A 834 13.84 36.07 31.04
N LYS A 835 13.63 37.20 31.71
CA LYS A 835 12.69 37.37 32.83
C LYS A 835 11.24 37.20 32.38
N GLU A 836 10.87 37.83 31.27
CA GLU A 836 9.51 37.78 30.71
C GLU A 836 9.20 36.39 30.14
N ALA A 837 10.09 35.80 29.34
CA ALA A 837 9.92 34.43 28.84
C ALA A 837 9.76 33.42 29.99
N LYS A 838 10.56 33.55 31.06
CA LYS A 838 10.46 32.69 32.25
C LYS A 838 9.15 32.84 33.02
N SER A 839 8.53 34.03 33.00
CA SER A 839 7.18 34.22 33.58
C SER A 839 6.08 33.51 32.78
N TYR A 840 6.35 33.22 31.50
CA TYR A 840 5.43 32.52 30.63
C TYR A 840 5.59 31.00 30.64
N MET A 841 6.82 30.52 30.87
CA MET A 841 7.13 29.09 30.98
C MET A 841 6.26 28.38 32.03
N ALA A 842 5.69 27.24 31.65
CA ALA A 842 5.11 26.32 32.61
C ALA A 842 6.20 25.74 33.53
N PRO A 843 5.86 25.27 34.75
CA PRO A 843 6.80 24.60 35.66
C PRO A 843 7.18 23.19 35.15
N VAL A 844 7.71 23.12 33.93
CA VAL A 844 8.12 21.92 33.17
C VAL A 844 9.46 21.37 33.66
N LEU A 845 10.10 22.02 34.64
CA LEU A 845 11.47 21.71 35.09
C LEU A 845 11.53 20.62 36.18
N ASP A 846 10.38 20.13 36.67
CA ASP A 846 10.32 19.01 37.62
C ASP A 846 9.65 17.80 36.96
N GLY A 847 10.29 16.62 37.05
CA GLY A 847 9.86 15.40 36.36
C GLY A 847 8.47 14.93 36.80
N THR A 848 8.04 15.27 38.01
CA THR A 848 6.71 14.95 38.57
C THR A 848 5.60 15.75 37.88
N HIS A 849 5.78 17.05 37.68
CA HIS A 849 4.82 17.92 36.99
C HIS A 849 4.71 17.59 35.50
N LEU A 850 5.82 17.17 34.87
CA LEU A 850 5.83 16.73 33.48
C LEU A 850 4.98 15.46 33.27
N ALA A 851 5.07 14.49 34.19
CA ALA A 851 4.24 13.28 34.15
C ALA A 851 2.73 13.59 34.29
N LEU A 852 2.36 14.51 35.19
CA LEU A 852 0.97 14.95 35.32
C LEU A 852 0.46 15.70 34.07
N LEU A 853 1.32 16.49 33.43
CA LEU A 853 0.97 17.17 32.18
C LEU A 853 0.78 16.18 31.03
N THR A 854 1.63 15.16 30.88
CA THR A 854 1.46 14.14 29.84
C THR A 854 0.16 13.35 30.03
N ASP A 855 -0.26 13.11 31.26
CA ASP A 855 -1.56 12.49 31.59
C ASP A 855 -2.74 13.38 31.17
N ILE A 856 -2.67 14.70 31.44
CA ILE A 856 -3.70 15.65 31.00
C ILE A 856 -3.78 15.71 29.47
N PHE A 857 -2.64 15.71 28.77
CA PHE A 857 -2.62 15.72 27.30
C PHE A 857 -3.06 14.40 26.68
N PHE A 858 -2.84 13.26 27.35
CA PHE A 858 -3.46 11.99 27.00
C PHE A 858 -5.00 12.08 27.02
N LEU A 859 -5.59 12.64 28.08
CA LEU A 859 -7.04 12.83 28.17
C LEU A 859 -7.57 13.81 27.12
N LYS A 860 -6.85 14.92 26.85
CA LYS A 860 -7.20 15.87 25.79
C LYS A 860 -7.15 15.21 24.40
N ARG A 861 -6.18 14.33 24.15
CA ARG A 861 -6.09 13.54 22.92
C ARG A 861 -7.29 12.62 22.76
N LEU A 862 -7.64 11.86 23.81
CA LEU A 862 -8.79 10.96 23.81
C LEU A 862 -10.11 11.74 23.57
N HIS A 863 -10.27 12.88 24.23
CA HIS A 863 -11.42 13.76 24.06
C HIS A 863 -11.51 14.35 22.64
N CYS A 864 -10.37 14.72 22.05
CA CYS A 864 -10.29 15.19 20.66
C CYS A 864 -10.77 14.10 19.68
N MET A 865 -10.26 12.88 19.82
CA MET A 865 -10.66 11.74 18.97
C MET A 865 -12.14 11.42 19.11
N HIS A 866 -12.64 11.29 20.34
CA HIS A 866 -14.04 11.02 20.63
C HIS A 866 -14.97 12.09 20.06
N SER A 867 -14.64 13.38 20.26
CA SER A 867 -15.45 14.50 19.77
C SER A 867 -15.51 14.52 18.24
N PHE A 868 -14.38 14.33 17.57
CA PHE A 868 -14.33 14.27 16.11
C PHE A 868 -15.12 13.08 15.55
N LEU A 869 -14.92 11.87 16.06
CA LEU A 869 -15.60 10.67 15.59
C LEU A 869 -17.12 10.72 15.83
N THR A 870 -17.54 11.35 16.93
CA THR A 870 -18.96 11.60 17.21
C THR A 870 -19.59 12.54 16.18
N LEU A 871 -18.88 13.60 15.75
CA LEU A 871 -19.34 14.47 14.66
C LEU A 871 -19.48 13.69 13.35
N CYS A 872 -18.52 12.80 13.02
CA CYS A 872 -18.59 11.96 11.83
C CYS A 872 -19.80 11.01 11.86
N LEU A 873 -20.07 10.35 12.99
CA LEU A 873 -21.24 9.48 13.14
C LEU A 873 -22.56 10.23 12.99
N ASN A 874 -22.68 11.41 13.59
CA ASN A 874 -23.88 12.24 13.46
C ASN A 874 -24.08 12.71 12.02
N PHE A 875 -23.00 13.13 11.35
CA PHE A 875 -23.04 13.48 9.93
C PHE A 875 -23.48 12.31 9.06
N ALA A 876 -22.94 11.11 9.28
CA ALA A 876 -23.31 9.91 8.53
C ALA A 876 -24.77 9.50 8.72
N ARG A 877 -25.30 9.61 9.95
CA ARG A 877 -26.73 9.36 10.23
C ARG A 877 -27.63 10.35 9.49
N GLY A 878 -27.28 11.64 9.47
CA GLY A 878 -28.02 12.66 8.71
C GLY A 878 -27.93 12.43 7.20
N TYR A 879 -26.75 12.03 6.71
CA TYR A 879 -26.49 11.75 5.30
C TYR A 879 -27.30 10.57 4.77
N ARG A 880 -27.36 9.48 5.55
CA ARG A 880 -28.17 8.28 5.23
C ARG A 880 -29.66 8.58 5.25
N GLY A 881 -30.12 9.48 6.12
CA GLY A 881 -31.54 9.78 6.32
C GLY A 881 -32.28 8.66 7.06
N GLY A 882 -33.57 8.88 7.34
CA GLY A 882 -34.42 7.96 8.10
C GLY A 882 -35.08 8.61 9.31
N ALA A 883 -35.91 7.84 10.03
CA ALA A 883 -36.59 8.35 11.21
C ALA A 883 -35.58 8.79 12.29
N ASN A 884 -35.74 10.00 12.82
CA ASN A 884 -34.86 10.62 13.82
C ASN A 884 -33.43 10.94 13.32
N ALA A 885 -33.23 11.04 11.99
CA ALA A 885 -31.94 11.47 11.45
C ALA A 885 -31.64 12.94 11.81
N PRO A 886 -30.40 13.27 12.21
CA PRO A 886 -30.02 14.65 12.50
C PRO A 886 -30.00 15.49 11.21
N THR A 887 -30.50 16.72 11.30
CA THR A 887 -30.52 17.67 10.16
C THR A 887 -29.29 18.59 10.10
N THR A 888 -28.44 18.52 11.13
CA THR A 888 -27.24 19.34 11.26
C THR A 888 -26.14 18.82 10.33
N VAL A 889 -25.63 19.72 9.49
CA VAL A 889 -24.47 19.48 8.63
C VAL A 889 -23.30 20.29 9.20
N TYR A 890 -22.16 19.64 9.36
CA TYR A 890 -20.97 20.28 9.91
C TYR A 890 -20.06 20.77 8.78
N SER A 891 -19.55 21.98 8.93
CA SER A 891 -18.47 22.52 8.11
C SER A 891 -17.12 21.90 8.50
N ASP A 892 -16.17 21.94 7.57
CA ASP A 892 -14.78 21.53 7.84
C ASP A 892 -14.17 22.24 9.05
N ALA A 893 -14.50 23.52 9.26
CA ALA A 893 -14.05 24.26 10.44
C ALA A 893 -14.57 23.63 11.75
N GLN A 894 -15.79 23.07 11.75
CA GLN A 894 -16.35 22.40 12.92
C GLN A 894 -15.73 21.00 13.12
N PHE A 895 -15.47 20.25 12.05
CA PHE A 895 -14.71 18.99 12.14
C PHE A 895 -13.26 19.22 12.59
N HIS A 896 -12.67 20.36 12.23
CA HIS A 896 -11.31 20.74 12.57
C HIS A 896 -11.15 21.27 13.99
N ARG A 897 -12.22 21.83 14.57
CA ARG A 897 -12.20 22.50 15.87
C ARG A 897 -11.59 21.66 17.01
N PRO A 898 -11.88 20.35 17.18
CA PRO A 898 -11.28 19.54 18.26
C PRO A 898 -9.75 19.48 18.19
N VAL A 899 -9.19 19.38 16.98
CA VAL A 899 -7.74 19.32 16.77
C VAL A 899 -7.10 20.69 16.99
N ARG A 900 -7.73 21.77 16.52
CA ARG A 900 -7.26 23.13 16.85
C ARG A 900 -7.27 23.39 18.35
N ALA A 901 -8.28 22.89 19.07
CA ALA A 901 -8.38 23.02 20.54
C ALA A 901 -7.20 22.34 21.23
N TYR A 902 -6.88 21.12 20.81
CA TYR A 902 -5.70 20.42 21.31
C TYR A 902 -4.41 21.20 21.06
N ILE A 903 -4.20 21.70 19.83
CA ILE A 903 -2.99 22.45 19.47
C ILE A 903 -2.87 23.75 20.26
N ALA A 904 -3.95 24.53 20.38
CA ALA A 904 -3.96 25.79 21.12
C ALA A 904 -3.61 25.56 22.59
N ASP A 905 -4.17 24.52 23.21
CA ASP A 905 -3.83 24.13 24.57
C ASP A 905 -2.36 23.68 24.72
N CYS A 906 -1.81 22.94 23.76
CA CYS A 906 -0.38 22.59 23.75
C CYS A 906 0.50 23.85 23.75
N VAL A 907 0.25 24.78 22.81
CA VAL A 907 1.07 25.99 22.71
C VAL A 907 0.96 26.84 23.98
N ALA A 908 -0.25 27.11 24.45
CA ALA A 908 -0.48 28.00 25.59
C ALA A 908 -0.03 27.41 26.93
N ARG A 909 -0.14 26.09 27.13
CA ARG A 909 0.10 25.46 28.44
C ARG A 909 1.46 24.78 28.59
N THR A 910 2.12 24.39 27.50
CA THR A 910 3.41 23.68 27.58
C THR A 910 4.56 24.39 26.88
N LEU A 911 4.33 25.03 25.72
CA LEU A 911 5.42 25.58 24.91
C LEU A 911 5.72 27.06 25.18
N ALA A 912 4.70 27.84 25.58
CA ALA A 912 4.82 29.28 25.79
C ALA A 912 5.98 29.65 26.74
N GLY A 913 6.82 30.58 26.31
CA GLY A 913 7.99 31.08 27.04
C GLY A 913 9.26 30.27 26.79
N SER A 914 9.16 28.99 26.42
CA SER A 914 10.32 28.10 26.34
C SER A 914 11.24 28.45 25.18
N PHE A 915 10.69 28.76 24.00
CA PHE A 915 11.50 29.09 22.82
C PHE A 915 12.17 30.46 22.96
N SER A 916 11.44 31.47 23.45
CA SER A 916 12.01 32.80 23.69
C SER A 916 13.05 32.81 24.80
N HIS A 917 12.90 31.95 25.80
CA HIS A 917 13.91 31.75 26.85
C HIS A 917 15.22 31.18 26.27
N CYS A 918 15.16 30.08 25.51
CA CYS A 918 16.33 29.48 24.85
C CYS A 918 17.02 30.47 23.90
N THR A 919 16.23 31.22 23.12
CA THR A 919 16.76 32.21 22.19
C THR A 919 17.47 33.35 22.92
N ALA A 920 16.87 33.88 24.00
CA ALA A 920 17.48 34.96 24.78
C ALA A 920 18.79 34.53 25.45
N VAL A 921 18.84 33.32 26.04
CA VAL A 921 20.06 32.78 26.66
C VAL A 921 21.17 32.54 25.62
N THR A 922 20.80 32.08 24.42
CA THR A 922 21.75 31.90 23.31
C THR A 922 22.33 33.24 22.85
N ILE A 923 21.50 34.29 22.73
CA ILE A 923 21.96 35.65 22.40
C ILE A 923 22.95 36.18 23.45
N VAL A 924 22.62 36.07 24.74
CA VAL A 924 23.50 36.55 25.82
C VAL A 924 24.82 35.78 25.86
N SER A 925 24.79 34.47 25.54
CA SER A 925 25.99 33.63 25.44
C SER A 925 26.89 34.04 24.24
N LEU A 926 26.30 34.39 23.10
CA LEU A 926 27.02 34.93 21.94
C LEU A 926 27.68 36.29 22.27
N LEU A 927 26.96 37.17 22.99
CA LEU A 927 27.55 38.43 23.46
C LEU A 927 28.76 38.19 24.36
N ALA A 928 28.70 37.20 25.27
CA ALA A 928 29.83 36.83 26.12
C ALA A 928 31.02 36.28 25.30
N GLN A 929 30.78 35.44 24.29
CA GLN A 929 31.82 34.90 23.41
C GLN A 929 32.59 35.99 22.65
N SER A 930 31.93 37.11 22.29
CA SER A 930 32.56 38.23 21.57
C SER A 930 33.62 39.00 22.40
N GLY A 931 33.78 38.68 23.69
CA GLY A 931 34.68 39.36 24.62
C GLY A 931 34.07 40.65 25.22
N PHE A 932 32.75 40.79 25.17
CA PHE A 932 31.98 41.85 25.82
C PHE A 932 31.72 41.49 27.29
N ASN A 933 31.96 42.43 28.22
CA ASN A 933 31.72 42.21 29.65
C ASN A 933 30.21 42.32 29.97
N VAL A 934 29.46 41.27 29.61
CA VAL A 934 28.01 41.19 29.82
C VAL A 934 27.65 41.42 31.30
N GLN A 935 28.39 40.80 32.23
CA GLN A 935 28.07 40.87 33.65
C GLN A 935 28.26 42.28 34.23
N GLY A 936 29.38 42.96 33.92
CA GLY A 936 29.61 44.32 34.39
C GLY A 936 28.63 45.34 33.81
N GLU A 937 28.17 45.16 32.57
CA GLU A 937 27.20 46.04 31.92
C GLU A 937 25.76 45.83 32.43
N ILE A 938 25.43 44.61 32.87
CA ILE A 938 24.17 44.32 33.57
C ILE A 938 24.20 44.98 34.95
N GLU A 939 25.26 44.77 35.74
CA GLU A 939 25.41 45.33 37.09
C GLU A 939 25.40 46.87 37.09
N GLN A 940 25.96 47.52 36.06
CA GLN A 940 25.91 48.98 35.90
C GLN A 940 24.55 49.53 35.46
N ARG A 941 23.68 48.71 34.87
CA ARG A 941 22.36 49.13 34.36
C ARG A 941 21.21 48.69 35.25
N ASP A 942 21.45 47.76 36.17
CA ASP A 942 20.51 47.26 37.17
C ASP A 942 20.41 48.21 38.38
N ILE A 943 20.05 49.49 38.14
CA ILE A 943 19.98 50.55 39.17
C ILE A 943 18.51 51.05 39.37
N GLY A 944 17.51 50.28 38.94
CA GLY A 944 16.09 50.70 38.94
C GLY A 944 15.15 49.82 39.78
N ALA A 945 13.97 50.35 40.14
CA ALA A 945 12.96 49.66 40.98
C ALA A 945 12.37 48.37 40.36
N GLU A 946 12.50 48.17 39.05
CA GLU A 946 11.96 47.00 38.34
C GLU A 946 13.01 45.90 38.04
N SER A 947 14.30 46.16 38.28
CA SER A 947 15.44 45.28 37.92
C SER A 947 15.26 44.60 36.55
N LYS A 948 15.20 45.43 35.49
CA LYS A 948 15.07 45.02 34.09
C LYS A 948 16.18 45.65 33.25
N VAL A 949 17.01 44.83 32.61
CA VAL A 949 18.03 45.27 31.65
C VAL A 949 17.58 44.90 30.22
N PRO A 950 17.37 45.87 29.32
CA PRO A 950 16.91 45.58 27.96
C PRO A 950 17.95 44.83 27.12
N LEU A 951 17.60 43.67 26.55
CA LEU A 951 18.49 42.88 25.69
C LEU A 951 18.96 43.67 24.46
N GLU A 952 18.07 44.48 23.86
CA GLU A 952 18.42 45.34 22.71
C GLU A 952 19.55 46.32 23.04
N SER A 953 19.54 46.89 24.24
CA SER A 953 20.57 47.82 24.71
C SER A 953 21.92 47.12 24.91
N LEU A 954 21.90 45.87 25.39
CA LEU A 954 23.11 45.04 25.50
C LEU A 954 23.69 44.68 24.13
N CYS A 955 22.85 44.28 23.16
CA CYS A 955 23.29 44.02 21.79
C CYS A 955 23.91 45.27 21.14
N ARG A 956 23.29 46.45 21.32
CA ARG A 956 23.82 47.72 20.79
C ARG A 956 25.17 48.08 21.41
N ALA A 957 25.29 48.00 22.74
CA ALA A 957 26.53 48.27 23.46
C ALA A 957 27.68 47.32 23.06
N ALA A 958 27.37 46.05 22.78
CA ALA A 958 28.34 45.09 22.28
C ALA A 958 28.84 45.42 20.86
N CYS A 959 27.93 45.76 19.94
CA CYS A 959 28.30 46.23 18.59
C CYS A 959 29.19 47.49 18.65
N ASP A 960 28.83 48.48 19.47
CA ASP A 960 29.61 49.71 19.64
C ASP A 960 30.99 49.45 20.26
N SER A 961 31.10 48.45 21.15
CA SER A 961 32.37 48.00 21.72
C SER A 961 33.27 47.34 20.68
N LEU A 962 32.71 46.49 19.81
CA LEU A 962 33.47 45.82 18.74
C LEU A 962 33.97 46.80 17.67
N ILE A 963 33.19 47.84 17.35
CA ILE A 963 33.59 48.94 16.46
C ILE A 963 34.72 49.76 17.11
N ARG A 964 34.59 50.15 18.38
CA ARG A 964 35.64 50.88 19.12
C ARG A 964 36.96 50.09 19.21
N ARG A 965 36.88 48.77 19.39
CA ARG A 965 38.04 47.86 19.41
C ARG A 965 38.60 47.52 18.02
N HIS A 966 38.09 48.14 16.95
CA HIS A 966 38.52 47.93 15.56
C HIS A 966 38.44 46.46 15.09
N ARG A 967 37.59 45.63 15.72
CA ARG A 967 37.34 44.25 15.30
C ARG A 967 36.33 44.14 14.16
N MET A 968 35.60 45.22 13.89
CA MET A 968 34.58 45.36 12.85
C MET A 968 34.44 46.83 12.44
N THR A 969 34.09 47.11 11.18
CA THR A 969 33.76 48.47 10.71
C THR A 969 32.25 48.67 10.60
N ALA A 970 31.76 49.90 10.79
CA ALA A 970 30.34 50.22 10.62
C ALA A 970 29.82 49.90 9.20
N SER A 971 30.67 50.04 8.18
CA SER A 971 30.33 49.65 6.80
C SER A 971 30.16 48.14 6.63
N SER A 972 31.03 47.32 7.23
CA SER A 972 30.93 45.86 7.19
C SER A 972 29.67 45.34 7.89
N LEU A 973 29.25 45.96 9.01
CA LEU A 973 28.02 45.63 9.73
C LEU A 973 26.77 45.98 8.91
N SER A 974 26.77 47.13 8.24
CA SER A 974 25.66 47.57 7.38
C SER A 974 25.48 46.63 6.17
N GLN A 975 26.59 46.24 5.53
CA GLN A 975 26.58 45.26 4.43
C GLN A 975 26.07 43.88 4.89
N ALA A 976 26.55 43.37 6.03
CA ALA A 976 26.07 42.12 6.63
C ALA A 976 24.55 42.17 6.91
N SER A 977 24.09 43.27 7.51
CA SER A 977 22.67 43.45 7.85
C SER A 977 21.76 43.51 6.62
N THR A 978 22.26 44.08 5.50
CA THR A 978 21.52 44.16 4.23
C THR A 978 21.40 42.77 3.59
N LEU A 979 22.50 42.01 3.53
CA LEU A 979 22.49 40.63 3.02
C LEU A 979 21.58 39.72 3.86
N LEU A 980 21.62 39.89 5.18
CA LEU A 980 20.76 39.14 6.11
C LEU A 980 19.27 39.46 5.89
N SER A 981 18.94 40.74 5.68
CA SER A 981 17.58 41.18 5.36
C SER A 981 17.07 40.56 4.05
N HIS A 982 17.91 40.49 3.00
CA HIS A 982 17.56 39.82 1.75
C HIS A 982 17.34 38.31 1.93
N TYR A 983 18.16 37.65 2.75
CA TYR A 983 17.95 36.24 3.09
C TYR A 983 16.64 36.02 3.86
N GLU A 984 16.35 36.90 4.82
CA GLU A 984 15.13 36.87 5.62
C GLU A 984 13.86 37.06 4.77
N THR A 985 13.88 38.01 3.82
CA THR A 985 12.75 38.22 2.90
C THR A 985 12.58 37.07 1.93
N ALA A 986 13.66 36.54 1.36
CA ALA A 986 13.61 35.39 0.47
C ALA A 986 13.02 34.15 1.17
N TRP A 987 13.47 33.84 2.39
CA TRP A 987 12.95 32.70 3.15
C TRP A 987 11.47 32.87 3.51
N ARG A 988 11.05 34.07 3.95
CA ARG A 988 9.63 34.35 4.22
C ARG A 988 8.76 34.14 2.98
N HIS A 989 9.24 34.58 1.82
CA HIS A 989 8.52 34.43 0.57
C HIS A 989 8.36 32.95 0.18
N THR A 990 9.44 32.17 0.22
CA THR A 990 9.40 30.71 -0.04
C THR A 990 8.46 29.98 0.91
N GLN A 991 8.51 30.28 2.22
CA GLN A 991 7.63 29.69 3.22
C GLN A 991 6.17 30.06 2.99
N HIS A 992 5.89 31.31 2.62
CA HIS A 992 4.54 31.76 2.28
C HIS A 992 3.98 31.00 1.05
N MET A 993 4.79 30.80 0.00
CA MET A 993 4.38 30.01 -1.18
C MET A 993 4.02 28.57 -0.82
N GLN A 994 4.88 27.89 -0.07
CA GLN A 994 4.66 26.49 0.33
C GLN A 994 3.36 26.33 1.12
N ARG A 995 3.09 27.27 2.04
CA ARG A 995 1.86 27.30 2.83
C ARG A 995 0.63 27.63 2.01
N PHE A 996 0.75 28.59 1.10
CA PHE A 996 -0.33 28.94 0.19
C PHE A 996 -0.73 27.71 -0.66
N ARG A 997 0.26 26.99 -1.23
CA ARG A 997 0.03 25.75 -1.97
C ARG A 997 -0.67 24.68 -1.12
N ALA A 998 -0.17 24.42 0.09
CA ALA A 998 -0.76 23.44 1.01
C ALA A 998 -2.20 23.83 1.42
N SER A 999 -2.45 25.12 1.63
CA SER A 999 -3.78 25.66 2.00
C SER A 999 -4.77 25.60 0.83
N LEU A 1000 -4.29 25.84 -0.40
CA LEU A 1000 -5.08 25.71 -1.62
C LEU A 1000 -5.43 24.24 -1.88
N GLU A 1001 -4.45 23.33 -1.75
CA GLU A 1001 -4.66 21.88 -1.90
C GLU A 1001 -5.76 21.37 -0.95
N VAL A 1002 -5.70 21.76 0.33
CA VAL A 1002 -6.75 21.41 1.31
C VAL A 1002 -8.10 22.03 0.93
N ALA A 1003 -8.13 23.26 0.44
CA ALA A 1003 -9.37 23.93 0.05
C ALA A 1003 -10.02 23.26 -1.18
N THR A 1004 -9.23 22.97 -2.22
CA THR A 1004 -9.66 22.27 -3.43
C THR A 1004 -10.12 20.85 -3.10
N GLY A 1005 -9.36 20.10 -2.30
CA GLY A 1005 -9.76 18.75 -1.88
C GLY A 1005 -11.06 18.74 -1.06
N SER A 1006 -11.31 19.79 -0.27
CA SER A 1006 -12.54 19.93 0.52
C SER A 1006 -13.76 20.30 -0.33
N GLU A 1007 -13.59 21.17 -1.33
CA GLU A 1007 -14.65 21.45 -2.32
C GLU A 1007 -15.01 20.17 -3.09
N GLN A 1008 -14.02 19.45 -3.60
CA GLN A 1008 -14.23 18.20 -4.33
C GLN A 1008 -14.96 17.17 -3.47
N ARG A 1009 -14.53 16.97 -2.22
CA ARG A 1009 -15.19 16.05 -1.28
C ARG A 1009 -16.64 16.42 -1.03
N LEU A 1010 -16.92 17.69 -0.70
CA LEU A 1010 -18.28 18.17 -0.42
C LEU A 1010 -19.17 18.11 -1.68
N SER A 1011 -18.62 18.40 -2.86
CA SER A 1011 -19.31 18.34 -4.14
C SER A 1011 -19.75 16.91 -4.49
N VAL A 1012 -18.86 15.92 -4.29
CA VAL A 1012 -19.19 14.50 -4.47
C VAL A 1012 -20.18 14.04 -3.40
N GLN A 1013 -20.00 14.42 -2.13
CA GLN A 1013 -20.95 14.11 -1.05
C GLN A 1013 -22.35 14.64 -1.34
N TYR A 1014 -22.46 15.89 -1.79
CA TYR A 1014 -23.72 16.49 -2.19
C TYR A 1014 -24.39 15.73 -3.34
N THR A 1015 -23.62 15.39 -4.37
CA THR A 1015 -24.10 14.62 -5.52
C THR A 1015 -24.56 13.22 -5.11
N ALA A 1016 -23.78 12.51 -4.30
CA ALA A 1016 -24.12 11.17 -3.81
C ALA A 1016 -25.35 11.18 -2.88
N HIS A 1017 -25.51 12.21 -2.03
CA HIS A 1017 -26.72 12.37 -1.20
C HIS A 1017 -27.96 12.63 -2.07
N HIS A 1018 -27.82 13.45 -3.12
CA HIS A 1018 -28.88 13.67 -4.09
C HIS A 1018 -29.25 12.41 -4.85
N PHE A 1019 -28.28 11.58 -5.22
CA PHE A 1019 -28.56 10.29 -5.82
C PHE A 1019 -29.29 9.42 -4.79
N LEU A 1020 -28.78 9.25 -3.56
CA LEU A 1020 -29.40 8.39 -2.54
C LEU A 1020 -30.89 8.72 -2.28
N HIS A 1021 -31.25 10.01 -2.28
CA HIS A 1021 -32.59 10.50 -1.92
C HIS A 1021 -33.38 11.11 -3.07
N GLU A 1022 -33.11 10.71 -4.32
CA GLU A 1022 -33.71 11.30 -5.53
C GLU A 1022 -35.25 11.35 -5.46
N ASP A 1023 -35.93 10.26 -5.09
CA ASP A 1023 -37.40 10.19 -5.01
C ASP A 1023 -37.98 11.19 -3.98
N THR A 1024 -37.24 11.49 -2.92
CA THR A 1024 -37.65 12.44 -1.86
C THR A 1024 -37.36 13.89 -2.26
N LEU A 1025 -36.20 14.14 -2.88
CA LEU A 1025 -35.75 15.48 -3.22
C LEU A 1025 -36.34 16.02 -4.52
N SER A 1026 -36.77 15.15 -5.45
CA SER A 1026 -37.25 15.55 -6.78
C SER A 1026 -38.40 16.57 -6.75
N ALA A 1027 -39.38 16.38 -5.86
CA ALA A 1027 -40.50 17.32 -5.69
C ALA A 1027 -40.03 18.67 -5.13
N SER A 1028 -39.08 18.67 -4.20
CA SER A 1028 -38.52 19.89 -3.59
C SER A 1028 -37.60 20.67 -4.54
N ILE A 1029 -36.91 19.98 -5.46
CA ILE A 1029 -36.10 20.60 -6.53
C ILE A 1029 -37.01 21.29 -7.54
N ALA A 1030 -38.09 20.62 -7.97
CA ALA A 1030 -39.08 21.22 -8.87
C ALA A 1030 -39.77 22.46 -8.27
N GLY A 1031 -39.98 22.46 -6.95
CA GLY A 1031 -40.48 23.61 -6.19
C GLY A 1031 -39.44 24.69 -5.85
N GLY A 1032 -38.17 24.54 -6.25
CA GLY A 1032 -37.11 25.52 -5.99
C GLY A 1032 -36.60 25.62 -4.54
N HIS A 1033 -37.00 24.70 -3.66
CA HIS A 1033 -36.62 24.71 -2.24
C HIS A 1033 -35.23 24.12 -1.95
N VAL A 1034 -34.66 23.40 -2.92
CA VAL A 1034 -33.34 22.75 -2.90
C VAL A 1034 -32.66 22.97 -4.26
N LYS A 1035 -31.38 23.37 -4.29
CA LYS A 1035 -30.65 23.53 -5.55
C LYS A 1035 -30.31 22.17 -6.18
N PRO A 1036 -30.34 22.02 -7.51
CA PRO A 1036 -29.96 20.77 -8.15
C PRO A 1036 -28.48 20.44 -7.92
N SER A 1037 -28.14 19.14 -7.91
CA SER A 1037 -26.76 18.68 -7.90
C SER A 1037 -26.06 19.02 -9.23
N PRO A 1038 -24.71 19.20 -9.23
CA PRO A 1038 -23.95 19.45 -10.45
C PRO A 1038 -24.13 18.36 -11.51
N ILE A 1039 -24.26 17.11 -11.06
CA ILE A 1039 -24.55 15.96 -11.90
C ILE A 1039 -25.96 15.48 -11.56
N ASN A 1040 -26.86 15.49 -12.56
CA ASN A 1040 -28.19 14.90 -12.44
C ASN A 1040 -28.14 13.41 -12.82
N ARG A 1041 -28.72 12.54 -11.99
CA ARG A 1041 -28.66 11.09 -12.20
C ARG A 1041 -29.33 10.64 -13.50
N GLY A 1042 -30.53 11.14 -13.79
CA GLY A 1042 -31.27 10.78 -15.01
C GLY A 1042 -30.48 11.10 -16.28
N SER A 1043 -29.94 12.32 -16.36
CA SER A 1043 -29.07 12.74 -17.48
C SER A 1043 -27.79 11.91 -17.55
N PHE A 1044 -27.19 11.61 -16.40
CA PHE A 1044 -25.96 10.80 -16.31
C PHE A 1044 -26.18 9.36 -16.79
N MET A 1045 -27.30 8.72 -16.41
CA MET A 1045 -27.62 7.37 -16.89
C MET A 1045 -27.96 7.34 -18.38
N LEU A 1046 -28.59 8.41 -18.89
CA LEU A 1046 -28.84 8.55 -20.32
C LEU A 1046 -27.52 8.67 -21.12
N GLU A 1047 -26.57 9.45 -20.60
CA GLU A 1047 -25.24 9.58 -21.19
C GLU A 1047 -24.49 8.24 -21.18
N LEU A 1048 -24.51 7.51 -20.07
CA LEU A 1048 -23.91 6.17 -19.97
C LEU A 1048 -24.54 5.19 -20.98
N ARG A 1049 -25.88 5.17 -21.09
CA ARG A 1049 -26.61 4.32 -22.04
C ARG A 1049 -26.25 4.66 -23.49
N LYS A 1050 -26.16 5.95 -23.83
CA LYS A 1050 -25.75 6.42 -25.16
C LYS A 1050 -24.31 6.01 -25.48
N SER A 1051 -23.36 6.26 -24.58
CA SER A 1051 -21.94 5.93 -24.77
C SER A 1051 -21.72 4.42 -24.89
N THR A 1052 -22.41 3.62 -24.06
CA THR A 1052 -22.36 2.14 -24.13
C THR A 1052 -22.89 1.62 -25.46
N SER A 1053 -24.02 2.17 -25.94
CA SER A 1053 -24.56 1.78 -27.25
C SER A 1053 -23.62 2.11 -28.41
N ALA A 1054 -22.99 3.29 -28.38
CA ALA A 1054 -22.02 3.70 -29.38
C ALA A 1054 -20.76 2.82 -29.36
N LEU A 1055 -20.29 2.44 -28.16
CA LEU A 1055 -19.15 1.53 -27.98
C LEU A 1055 -19.48 0.15 -28.57
N ALA A 1056 -20.66 -0.41 -28.29
CA ALA A 1056 -21.10 -1.69 -28.83
C ALA A 1056 -21.19 -1.67 -30.37
N THR A 1057 -21.73 -0.61 -30.98
CA THR A 1057 -21.75 -0.45 -32.45
C THR A 1057 -20.33 -0.38 -33.03
N SER A 1058 -19.44 0.40 -32.40
CA SER A 1058 -18.04 0.49 -32.82
C SER A 1058 -17.31 -0.84 -32.67
N GLN A 1059 -17.64 -1.64 -31.65
CA GLN A 1059 -17.06 -2.95 -31.40
C GLN A 1059 -17.44 -3.97 -32.49
N SER A 1060 -18.71 -3.98 -32.91
CA SER A 1060 -19.15 -4.80 -34.05
C SER A 1060 -18.36 -4.44 -35.31
N ARG A 1061 -18.28 -3.15 -35.64
CA ARG A 1061 -17.54 -2.67 -36.82
C ARG A 1061 -16.07 -3.06 -36.80
N LEU A 1062 -15.39 -2.93 -35.65
CA LEU A 1062 -13.98 -3.30 -35.51
C LEU A 1062 -13.77 -4.82 -35.62
N THR A 1063 -14.74 -5.62 -35.16
CA THR A 1063 -14.73 -7.08 -35.32
C THR A 1063 -14.87 -7.47 -36.79
N ASP A 1064 -15.81 -6.85 -37.52
CA ASP A 1064 -16.01 -7.10 -38.95
C ASP A 1064 -14.76 -6.77 -39.78
N LEU A 1065 -14.09 -5.65 -39.48
CA LEU A 1065 -12.84 -5.24 -40.14
C LEU A 1065 -11.66 -6.16 -39.81
N ARG A 1066 -11.59 -6.67 -38.56
CA ARG A 1066 -10.58 -7.67 -38.17
C ARG A 1066 -10.75 -8.96 -38.97
N ASP A 1067 -11.98 -9.42 -39.15
CA ASP A 1067 -12.26 -10.66 -39.89
C ASP A 1067 -11.97 -10.49 -41.40
N GLN A 1068 -12.21 -9.29 -41.95
CA GLN A 1068 -11.76 -8.93 -43.30
C GLN A 1068 -10.22 -8.92 -43.42
N MET A 1069 -9.50 -8.40 -42.40
CA MET A 1069 -8.03 -8.42 -42.35
C MET A 1069 -7.49 -9.84 -42.32
N ASP A 1070 -8.07 -10.72 -41.50
CA ASP A 1070 -7.68 -12.13 -41.41
C ASP A 1070 -7.81 -12.83 -42.78
N THR A 1071 -8.89 -12.54 -43.52
CA THR A 1071 -9.13 -13.08 -44.87
C THR A 1071 -8.08 -12.60 -45.88
N LEU A 1072 -7.74 -11.31 -45.84
CA LEU A 1072 -6.76 -10.70 -46.74
C LEU A 1072 -5.33 -11.17 -46.43
N VAL A 1073 -4.96 -11.22 -45.15
CA VAL A 1073 -3.69 -11.74 -44.64
C VAL A 1073 -3.49 -13.20 -45.06
N ALA A 1074 -4.52 -14.05 -44.93
CA ALA A 1074 -4.42 -15.45 -45.35
C ALA A 1074 -4.10 -15.57 -46.86
N THR A 1075 -4.75 -14.74 -47.69
CA THR A 1075 -4.50 -14.67 -49.14
C THR A 1075 -3.07 -14.22 -49.45
N LEU A 1076 -2.55 -13.25 -48.70
CA LEU A 1076 -1.19 -12.72 -48.86
C LEU A 1076 -0.12 -13.72 -48.41
N GLN A 1077 -0.31 -14.36 -47.25
CA GLN A 1077 0.59 -15.39 -46.72
C GLN A 1077 0.72 -16.57 -47.68
N GLN A 1078 -0.37 -17.01 -48.31
CA GLN A 1078 -0.33 -18.08 -49.31
C GLN A 1078 0.53 -17.68 -50.53
N ARG A 1079 0.39 -16.44 -51.01
CA ARG A 1079 1.17 -15.91 -52.14
C ARG A 1079 2.64 -15.73 -51.80
N LEU A 1080 2.95 -15.21 -50.61
CA LEU A 1080 4.32 -15.08 -50.10
C LEU A 1080 4.99 -16.45 -49.95
N LYS A 1081 4.28 -17.47 -49.47
CA LYS A 1081 4.78 -18.85 -49.38
C LYS A 1081 5.10 -19.45 -50.75
N TRP A 1082 4.25 -19.23 -51.75
CA TRP A 1082 4.54 -19.65 -53.13
C TRP A 1082 5.74 -18.91 -53.73
N ALA A 1083 5.85 -17.61 -53.50
CA ALA A 1083 6.97 -16.81 -53.99
C ALA A 1083 8.30 -17.15 -53.27
N ALA A 1084 8.26 -17.42 -51.97
CA ALA A 1084 9.43 -17.85 -51.19
C ALA A 1084 9.95 -19.23 -51.62
N GLY A 1085 9.07 -20.12 -52.08
CA GLY A 1085 9.46 -21.40 -52.68
C GLY A 1085 10.23 -21.24 -54.00
N ALA A 1086 10.01 -20.16 -54.75
CA ALA A 1086 10.71 -19.83 -55.99
C ALA A 1086 11.91 -18.90 -55.77
N ASN A 1087 11.89 -18.04 -54.74
CA ASN A 1087 12.95 -17.12 -54.36
C ASN A 1087 13.21 -17.18 -52.83
N PRO A 1088 14.25 -17.90 -52.39
CA PRO A 1088 14.64 -18.01 -50.98
C PRO A 1088 14.98 -16.69 -50.27
N ALA A 1089 15.22 -15.59 -51.00
CA ALA A 1089 15.43 -14.28 -50.38
C ALA A 1089 14.14 -13.71 -49.72
N LEU A 1090 12.96 -14.24 -50.08
CA LEU A 1090 11.67 -13.78 -49.54
C LEU A 1090 11.25 -14.47 -48.22
N THR A 1091 11.99 -15.48 -47.75
CA THR A 1091 11.66 -16.18 -46.48
C THR A 1091 11.79 -15.28 -45.26
N GLU A 1092 12.79 -14.38 -45.23
CA GLU A 1092 12.94 -13.40 -44.14
C GLU A 1092 11.79 -12.39 -44.10
N VAL A 1093 11.37 -11.89 -45.27
CA VAL A 1093 10.22 -10.98 -45.42
C VAL A 1093 8.91 -11.67 -45.01
N THR A 1094 8.75 -12.95 -45.35
CA THR A 1094 7.57 -13.74 -44.97
C THR A 1094 7.48 -13.92 -43.46
N SER A 1095 8.60 -14.24 -42.79
CA SER A 1095 8.65 -14.37 -41.33
C SER A 1095 8.37 -13.03 -40.64
N ALA A 1096 8.99 -11.93 -41.11
CA ALA A 1096 8.77 -10.61 -40.55
C ALA A 1096 7.30 -10.15 -40.71
N PHE A 1097 6.67 -10.45 -41.85
CA PHE A 1097 5.25 -10.17 -42.08
C PHE A 1097 4.35 -10.99 -41.14
N GLU A 1098 4.60 -12.29 -40.96
CA GLU A 1098 3.84 -13.14 -40.04
C GLU A 1098 3.93 -12.67 -38.57
N ASP A 1099 5.10 -12.18 -38.14
CA ASP A 1099 5.31 -11.67 -36.78
C ASP A 1099 4.61 -10.31 -36.54
N VAL A 1100 4.63 -9.41 -37.53
CA VAL A 1100 3.91 -8.12 -37.45
C VAL A 1100 2.39 -8.33 -37.44
N VAL A 1101 1.88 -9.22 -38.30
CA VAL A 1101 0.46 -9.60 -38.31
C VAL A 1101 0.03 -10.16 -36.95
N ARG A 1102 0.84 -11.04 -36.34
CA ARG A 1102 0.53 -11.63 -35.03
C ARG A 1102 0.44 -10.55 -33.95
N SER A 1103 1.43 -9.65 -33.89
CA SER A 1103 1.48 -8.54 -32.95
C SER A 1103 0.25 -7.61 -33.07
N GLU A 1104 -0.15 -7.24 -34.29
CA GLU A 1104 -1.33 -6.38 -34.49
C GLU A 1104 -2.64 -7.10 -34.17
N LYS A 1105 -2.74 -8.40 -34.46
CA LYS A 1105 -3.91 -9.21 -34.09
C LYS A 1105 -4.09 -9.31 -32.58
N ASP A 1106 -3.00 -9.45 -31.83
CA ASP A 1106 -3.02 -9.49 -30.37
C ASP A 1106 -3.50 -8.15 -29.80
N LYS A 1107 -2.99 -7.03 -30.30
CA LYS A 1107 -3.44 -5.67 -29.91
C LYS A 1107 -4.93 -5.44 -30.16
N LEU A 1108 -5.42 -5.79 -31.35
CA LEU A 1108 -6.84 -5.68 -31.69
C LEU A 1108 -7.72 -6.56 -30.80
N SER A 1109 -7.25 -7.77 -30.48
CA SER A 1109 -7.97 -8.71 -29.62
C SER A 1109 -8.05 -8.23 -28.16
N GLU A 1110 -6.98 -7.64 -27.65
CA GLU A 1110 -6.97 -7.03 -26.32
C GLU A 1110 -7.95 -5.85 -26.23
N GLU A 1111 -7.96 -4.95 -27.21
CA GLU A 1111 -8.87 -3.80 -27.22
C GLU A 1111 -10.35 -4.23 -27.34
N LEU A 1112 -10.66 -5.23 -28.19
CA LEU A 1112 -12.01 -5.79 -28.27
C LEU A 1112 -12.44 -6.46 -26.96
N LYS A 1113 -11.52 -7.13 -26.25
CA LYS A 1113 -11.79 -7.75 -24.94
C LYS A 1113 -12.03 -6.71 -23.85
N LEU A 1114 -11.29 -5.60 -23.86
CA LEU A 1114 -11.54 -4.48 -22.96
C LEU A 1114 -12.91 -3.84 -23.25
N GLY A 1115 -13.23 -3.63 -24.52
CA GLY A 1115 -14.54 -3.13 -24.95
C GLY A 1115 -15.71 -4.01 -24.50
N SER A 1116 -15.61 -5.34 -24.64
CA SER A 1116 -16.69 -6.26 -24.20
C SER A 1116 -16.85 -6.26 -22.67
N THR A 1117 -15.74 -6.26 -21.93
CA THR A 1117 -15.74 -6.20 -20.47
C THR A 1117 -16.40 -4.90 -19.99
N LEU A 1118 -16.04 -3.77 -20.60
CA LEU A 1118 -16.59 -2.45 -20.27
C LEU A 1118 -18.09 -2.38 -20.56
N ASN A 1119 -18.54 -2.91 -21.70
CA ASN A 1119 -19.96 -2.99 -22.05
C ASN A 1119 -20.74 -3.84 -21.02
N GLY A 1120 -20.19 -4.97 -20.57
CA GLY A 1120 -20.79 -5.80 -19.53
C GLY A 1120 -20.93 -5.08 -18.18
N ILE A 1121 -19.90 -4.33 -17.77
CA ILE A 1121 -19.92 -3.50 -16.55
C ILE A 1121 -20.99 -2.40 -16.67
N CYS A 1122 -20.99 -1.64 -17.77
CA CYS A 1122 -21.98 -0.59 -18.02
C CYS A 1122 -23.42 -1.13 -17.98
N HIS A 1123 -23.67 -2.29 -18.60
CA HIS A 1123 -24.99 -2.89 -18.62
C HIS A 1123 -25.45 -3.33 -17.21
N SER A 1124 -24.56 -3.95 -16.44
CA SER A 1124 -24.85 -4.37 -15.06
C SER A 1124 -25.20 -3.17 -14.17
N ILE A 1125 -24.52 -2.04 -14.35
CA ILE A 1125 -24.79 -0.79 -13.64
C ILE A 1125 -26.13 -0.19 -14.06
N LEU A 1126 -26.40 -0.09 -15.37
CA LEU A 1126 -27.66 0.43 -15.89
C LEU A 1126 -28.85 -0.38 -15.40
N GLN A 1127 -28.73 -1.71 -15.33
CA GLN A 1127 -29.77 -2.59 -14.81
C GLN A 1127 -30.00 -2.40 -13.30
N HIS A 1128 -28.93 -2.28 -12.52
CA HIS A 1128 -29.03 -1.99 -11.09
C HIS A 1128 -29.70 -0.63 -10.84
N GLU A 1129 -29.20 0.42 -11.50
CA GLU A 1129 -29.71 1.78 -11.36
C GLU A 1129 -31.15 1.96 -11.88
N ALA A 1130 -31.59 1.11 -12.82
CA ALA A 1130 -32.98 1.08 -13.27
C ALA A 1130 -33.94 0.67 -12.15
N LEU A 1131 -33.55 -0.23 -11.23
CA LEU A 1131 -34.42 -0.72 -10.16
C LEU A 1131 -34.29 0.05 -8.83
N ARG A 1132 -33.42 1.07 -8.80
CA ARG A 1132 -33.12 1.85 -7.59
C ARG A 1132 -34.25 2.79 -7.18
N THR A 1133 -34.68 3.66 -8.09
CA THR A 1133 -35.73 4.67 -7.86
C THR A 1133 -36.99 4.35 -8.66
N ARG A 1134 -38.02 5.19 -8.61
CA ARG A 1134 -39.30 4.97 -9.32
C ARG A 1134 -39.21 5.19 -10.85
N THR A 1135 -38.29 4.50 -11.52
CA THR A 1135 -38.18 4.51 -12.99
C THR A 1135 -39.33 3.72 -13.64
N SER A 1136 -39.52 3.88 -14.96
CA SER A 1136 -40.46 3.06 -15.73
C SER A 1136 -40.20 1.56 -15.59
N GLU A 1137 -38.93 1.16 -15.63
CA GLU A 1137 -38.50 -0.23 -15.53
C GLU A 1137 -38.76 -0.79 -14.12
N ALA A 1138 -38.53 0.01 -13.07
CA ALA A 1138 -38.85 -0.36 -11.70
C ALA A 1138 -40.36 -0.58 -11.53
N LEU A 1139 -41.19 0.38 -11.96
CA LEU A 1139 -42.65 0.27 -11.83
C LEU A 1139 -43.23 -0.94 -12.59
N SER A 1140 -42.65 -1.30 -13.74
CA SER A 1140 -43.03 -2.53 -14.45
C SER A 1140 -42.70 -3.79 -13.64
N ASN A 1141 -41.52 -3.84 -13.01
CA ASN A 1141 -41.13 -4.94 -12.12
C ASN A 1141 -41.98 -4.99 -10.85
N ASP A 1142 -42.33 -3.84 -10.28
CA ASP A 1142 -43.22 -3.70 -9.13
C ASP A 1142 -44.59 -4.33 -9.45
N VAL A 1143 -45.17 -4.04 -10.63
CA VAL A 1143 -46.43 -4.64 -11.09
C VAL A 1143 -46.30 -6.16 -11.26
N SER A 1144 -45.22 -6.63 -11.88
CA SER A 1144 -44.95 -8.07 -12.05
C SER A 1144 -44.84 -8.79 -10.69
N PHE A 1145 -44.17 -8.18 -9.70
CA PHE A 1145 -44.04 -8.75 -8.37
C PHE A 1145 -45.37 -8.76 -7.60
N LEU A 1146 -46.17 -7.70 -7.70
CA LEU A 1146 -47.52 -7.65 -7.11
C LEU A 1146 -48.45 -8.72 -7.71
N GLN A 1147 -48.36 -8.98 -9.01
CA GLN A 1147 -49.09 -10.08 -9.65
C GLN A 1147 -48.68 -11.45 -9.09
N LEU A 1148 -47.38 -11.65 -8.83
CA LEU A 1148 -46.88 -12.87 -8.19
C LEU A 1148 -47.39 -13.02 -6.74
N LEU A 1149 -47.46 -11.92 -5.98
CA LEU A 1149 -48.09 -11.91 -4.65
C LEU A 1149 -49.57 -12.26 -4.71
N ASP A 1150 -50.32 -11.74 -5.68
CA ASP A 1150 -51.74 -12.08 -5.84
C ASP A 1150 -51.93 -13.55 -6.26
N GLN A 1151 -50.99 -14.13 -7.01
CA GLN A 1151 -50.98 -15.57 -7.31
C GLN A 1151 -50.68 -16.41 -6.06
N ALA A 1152 -49.73 -15.97 -5.22
CA ALA A 1152 -49.43 -16.60 -3.93
C ALA A 1152 -50.63 -16.55 -2.96
N GLU A 1153 -51.33 -15.42 -2.90
CA GLU A 1153 -52.58 -15.28 -2.14
C GLU A 1153 -53.65 -16.27 -2.62
N LYS A 1154 -53.83 -16.42 -3.94
CA LYS A 1154 -54.78 -17.38 -4.52
C LYS A 1154 -54.40 -18.82 -4.16
N ALA A 1155 -53.13 -19.19 -4.31
CA ALA A 1155 -52.64 -20.52 -3.95
C ALA A 1155 -52.84 -20.83 -2.46
N TYR A 1156 -52.52 -19.88 -1.58
CA TYR A 1156 -52.72 -20.03 -0.13
C TYR A 1156 -54.21 -20.16 0.25
N LYS A 1157 -55.09 -19.34 -0.35
CA LYS A 1157 -56.54 -19.43 -0.10
C LYS A 1157 -57.12 -20.75 -0.60
N LEU A 1158 -56.67 -21.25 -1.75
CA LEU A 1158 -57.09 -22.56 -2.27
C LEU A 1158 -56.65 -23.69 -1.34
N ASP A 1159 -55.42 -23.65 -0.84
CA ASP A 1159 -54.86 -24.64 0.10
C ASP A 1159 -55.58 -24.61 1.47
N ARG A 1160 -55.88 -23.42 1.99
CA ARG A 1160 -56.64 -23.26 3.25
C ARG A 1160 -58.11 -23.67 3.14
N ASN A 1161 -58.74 -23.44 1.99
CA ASN A 1161 -60.14 -23.78 1.76
C ASN A 1161 -60.35 -25.26 1.38
N LEU A 1162 -59.27 -26.01 1.20
CA LEU A 1162 -59.28 -27.43 0.88
C LEU A 1162 -59.71 -28.26 2.11
N ARG A 1163 -60.98 -28.66 2.13
CA ARG A 1163 -61.57 -29.53 3.18
C ARG A 1163 -61.51 -31.02 2.84
N VAL A 1164 -60.79 -31.37 1.77
CA VAL A 1164 -60.83 -32.67 1.13
C VAL A 1164 -59.44 -33.28 1.15
N THR A 1165 -59.30 -34.47 1.73
CA THR A 1165 -58.06 -35.24 1.77
C THR A 1165 -58.12 -36.40 0.78
N ILE A 1166 -56.99 -36.70 0.13
CA ILE A 1166 -56.81 -37.80 -0.81
C ILE A 1166 -55.55 -38.56 -0.40
N THR A 1167 -55.65 -39.87 -0.34
CA THR A 1167 -54.50 -40.76 -0.07
C THR A 1167 -53.60 -40.85 -1.31
N GLU A 1168 -52.31 -41.13 -1.14
CA GLU A 1168 -51.38 -41.25 -2.27
C GLU A 1168 -51.86 -42.30 -3.30
N LEU A 1169 -52.43 -43.40 -2.80
CA LEU A 1169 -53.02 -44.47 -3.60
C LEU A 1169 -54.19 -44.02 -4.48
N GLU A 1170 -55.06 -43.15 -3.95
CA GLU A 1170 -56.19 -42.56 -4.68
C GLU A 1170 -55.74 -41.53 -5.74
N ALA A 1171 -54.66 -40.80 -5.46
CA ALA A 1171 -54.11 -39.82 -6.38
C ALA A 1171 -53.46 -40.52 -7.60
N ASP A 1172 -52.65 -41.54 -7.34
CA ASP A 1172 -51.96 -42.31 -8.38
C ASP A 1172 -52.93 -43.08 -9.28
N LEU A 1173 -54.04 -43.57 -8.72
CA LEU A 1173 -55.10 -44.24 -9.48
C LEU A 1173 -55.75 -43.29 -10.49
N MET A 1174 -55.96 -42.02 -10.13
CA MET A 1174 -56.52 -41.02 -11.04
C MET A 1174 -55.53 -40.56 -12.13
N THR A 1175 -54.21 -40.65 -11.91
CA THR A 1175 -53.22 -40.38 -12.97
C THR A 1175 -53.30 -41.39 -14.13
N LEU A 1176 -53.71 -42.63 -13.85
CA LEU A 1176 -53.90 -43.68 -14.85
C LEU A 1176 -55.19 -43.53 -15.66
N LEU A 1177 -56.12 -42.72 -15.15
CA LEU A 1177 -57.45 -42.54 -15.70
C LEU A 1177 -57.77 -41.04 -15.89
N PRO A 1178 -57.03 -40.35 -16.77
CA PRO A 1178 -57.02 -38.88 -16.84
C PRO A 1178 -58.34 -38.23 -17.30
N ASN A 1179 -59.29 -39.00 -17.84
CA ASN A 1179 -60.51 -38.48 -18.50
C ASN A 1179 -61.83 -38.88 -17.80
N ILE A 1180 -61.80 -39.35 -16.55
CA ILE A 1180 -63.03 -39.74 -15.84
C ILE A 1180 -63.68 -38.52 -15.16
N THR A 1181 -64.92 -38.21 -15.56
CA THR A 1181 -65.75 -37.14 -14.95
C THR A 1181 -66.93 -37.68 -14.16
N GLN A 1182 -67.41 -38.90 -14.46
CA GLN A 1182 -68.46 -39.63 -13.75
C GLN A 1182 -68.05 -41.10 -13.61
N VAL A 1183 -68.31 -41.71 -12.45
CA VAL A 1183 -67.90 -43.08 -12.14
C VAL A 1183 -69.11 -44.02 -12.23
N ASP A 1184 -69.17 -44.79 -13.31
CA ASP A 1184 -70.13 -45.89 -13.50
C ASP A 1184 -69.44 -47.27 -13.42
N ARG A 1185 -70.19 -48.37 -13.37
CA ARG A 1185 -69.62 -49.74 -13.34
C ARG A 1185 -68.64 -50.01 -14.49
N ASN A 1186 -68.94 -49.50 -15.69
CA ASN A 1186 -68.06 -49.61 -16.86
C ASN A 1186 -66.71 -48.91 -16.66
N VAL A 1187 -66.68 -47.85 -15.85
CA VAL A 1187 -65.47 -47.08 -15.53
C VAL A 1187 -64.60 -47.84 -14.53
N LEU A 1188 -65.18 -48.58 -13.58
CA LEU A 1188 -64.44 -49.49 -12.69
C LEU A 1188 -63.80 -50.65 -13.46
N ASP A 1189 -64.46 -51.15 -14.50
CA ASP A 1189 -63.90 -52.20 -15.37
C ASP A 1189 -62.79 -51.67 -16.28
N THR A 1190 -62.94 -50.44 -16.77
CA THR A 1190 -61.89 -49.74 -17.51
C THR A 1190 -60.69 -49.43 -16.60
N ALA A 1191 -60.94 -49.03 -15.36
CA ALA A 1191 -59.93 -48.80 -14.32
C ALA A 1191 -59.17 -50.08 -13.97
N GLY A 1192 -59.90 -51.17 -13.70
CA GLY A 1192 -59.31 -52.49 -13.45
C GLY A 1192 -58.46 -52.97 -14.63
N ALA A 1193 -58.96 -52.84 -15.86
CA ALA A 1193 -58.21 -53.21 -17.07
C ALA A 1193 -56.98 -52.32 -17.32
N ALA A 1194 -57.02 -51.03 -16.93
CA ALA A 1194 -55.88 -50.13 -17.01
C ALA A 1194 -54.80 -50.47 -15.97
N VAL A 1195 -55.20 -50.76 -14.73
CA VAL A 1195 -54.29 -51.21 -13.66
C VAL A 1195 -53.66 -52.56 -14.03
N SER A 1196 -54.44 -53.52 -14.53
CA SER A 1196 -53.92 -54.82 -14.99
C SER A 1196 -52.97 -54.70 -16.18
N ARG A 1197 -53.26 -53.84 -17.17
CA ARG A 1197 -52.33 -53.57 -18.28
C ARG A 1197 -51.03 -52.91 -17.79
N SER A 1198 -51.14 -51.95 -16.88
CA SER A 1198 -49.97 -51.33 -16.27
C SER A 1198 -49.15 -52.33 -15.46
N MET A 1199 -49.80 -53.27 -14.78
CA MET A 1199 -49.15 -54.33 -14.01
C MET A 1199 -48.38 -55.29 -14.93
N THR A 1200 -48.96 -55.70 -16.05
CA THR A 1200 -48.25 -56.51 -17.07
C THR A 1200 -47.08 -55.79 -17.72
N HIS A 1201 -47.19 -54.47 -17.91
CA HIS A 1201 -46.09 -53.67 -18.46
C HIS A 1201 -44.93 -53.53 -17.46
N ILE A 1202 -45.24 -53.23 -16.18
CA ILE A 1202 -44.25 -53.14 -15.10
C ILE A 1202 -43.52 -54.47 -14.93
N ILE A 1203 -44.23 -55.61 -14.99
CA ILE A 1203 -43.62 -56.95 -14.91
C ILE A 1203 -42.72 -57.23 -16.13
N GLY A 1204 -43.07 -56.73 -17.32
CA GLY A 1204 -42.27 -56.89 -18.54
C GLY A 1204 -41.00 -56.04 -18.58
N ASP A 1205 -41.00 -54.88 -17.90
CA ASP A 1205 -39.85 -53.96 -17.82
C ASP A 1205 -38.83 -54.37 -16.74
N MET A 1206 -39.11 -55.40 -15.94
CA MET A 1206 -38.15 -55.95 -14.97
C MET A 1206 -37.09 -56.81 -15.69
N VAL A 1207 -35.88 -56.29 -15.84
CA VAL A 1207 -34.73 -56.98 -16.49
C VAL A 1207 -33.80 -57.59 -15.42
N PRO A 1208 -33.20 -58.79 -15.66
CA PRO A 1208 -32.18 -59.33 -14.76
C PRO A 1208 -30.88 -58.51 -14.84
N GLN A 1209 -30.37 -58.08 -13.67
CA GLN A 1209 -29.16 -57.27 -13.54
C GLN A 1209 -27.93 -57.96 -14.15
N SER A 1210 -27.21 -57.26 -15.04
CA SER A 1210 -25.92 -57.71 -15.57
C SER A 1210 -24.78 -56.96 -14.89
N CYS A 1211 -23.80 -57.69 -14.35
CA CYS A 1211 -22.74 -57.13 -13.52
C CYS A 1211 -21.57 -56.58 -14.36
N LEU A 1212 -21.65 -55.30 -14.75
CA LEU A 1212 -20.53 -54.55 -15.35
C LEU A 1212 -19.44 -54.12 -14.32
N PHE A 1213 -19.69 -54.34 -13.03
CA PHE A 1213 -18.87 -53.85 -11.91
C PHE A 1213 -17.43 -54.38 -11.83
N SER A 1214 -17.18 -55.61 -12.31
CA SER A 1214 -15.91 -56.30 -12.01
C SER A 1214 -14.70 -55.70 -12.73
N THR A 1215 -14.89 -55.15 -13.93
CA THR A 1215 -13.82 -54.59 -14.77
C THR A 1215 -13.37 -53.21 -14.29
N GLN A 1216 -14.31 -52.34 -13.93
CA GLN A 1216 -14.01 -50.98 -13.43
C GLN A 1216 -13.37 -50.99 -12.04
N LEU A 1217 -13.72 -51.97 -11.19
CA LEU A 1217 -13.07 -52.19 -9.90
C LEU A 1217 -11.57 -52.56 -10.04
N GLY A 1218 -11.22 -53.29 -11.11
CA GLY A 1218 -9.84 -53.64 -11.42
C GLY A 1218 -8.99 -52.41 -11.77
N GLU A 1219 -9.51 -51.53 -12.63
CA GLU A 1219 -8.83 -50.29 -13.03
C GLU A 1219 -8.63 -49.36 -11.83
N LEU A 1220 -9.68 -49.17 -11.00
CA LEU A 1220 -9.57 -48.36 -9.78
C LEU A 1220 -8.51 -48.89 -8.83
N SER A 1221 -8.41 -50.20 -8.63
CA SER A 1221 -7.39 -50.81 -7.76
C SER A 1221 -5.97 -50.44 -8.21
N THR A 1222 -5.74 -50.31 -9.51
CA THR A 1222 -4.46 -49.91 -10.10
C THR A 1222 -4.17 -48.43 -9.84
N THR A 1223 -5.15 -47.55 -10.07
CA THR A 1223 -5.01 -46.09 -9.83
C THR A 1223 -4.87 -45.76 -8.34
N LEU A 1224 -5.51 -46.54 -7.46
CA LEU A 1224 -5.36 -46.42 -6.00
C LEU A 1224 -3.96 -46.83 -5.55
N HIS A 1225 -3.38 -47.85 -6.18
CA HIS A 1225 -2.00 -48.26 -5.90
C HIS A 1225 -1.02 -47.15 -6.26
N GLU A 1226 -1.20 -46.48 -7.41
CA GLU A 1226 -0.41 -45.30 -7.79
C GLU A 1226 -0.59 -44.14 -6.82
N HIS A 1227 -1.83 -43.92 -6.35
CA HIS A 1227 -2.13 -42.92 -5.33
C HIS A 1227 -1.41 -43.20 -4.01
N ASP A 1228 -1.41 -44.46 -3.57
CA ASP A 1228 -0.71 -44.89 -2.36
C ASP A 1228 0.80 -44.70 -2.48
N VAL A 1229 1.38 -44.92 -3.66
CA VAL A 1229 2.81 -44.66 -3.92
C VAL A 1229 3.11 -43.16 -3.79
N LEU A 1230 2.33 -42.29 -4.45
CA LEU A 1230 2.49 -40.83 -4.37
C LEU A 1230 2.28 -40.32 -2.93
N PHE A 1231 1.32 -40.88 -2.20
CA PHE A 1231 1.07 -40.56 -0.80
C PHE A 1231 2.20 -41.04 0.11
N HIS A 1232 2.77 -42.22 -0.14
CA HIS A 1232 3.88 -42.75 0.64
C HIS A 1232 5.11 -41.84 0.60
N GLU A 1233 5.38 -41.22 -0.56
CA GLU A 1233 6.46 -40.25 -0.71
C GLU A 1233 6.24 -38.99 0.18
N MET A 1234 5.02 -38.47 0.25
CA MET A 1234 4.70 -37.33 1.13
C MET A 1234 4.66 -37.73 2.62
N LYS A 1235 4.22 -38.95 2.93
CA LYS A 1235 4.05 -39.47 4.29
C LYS A 1235 5.35 -39.49 5.07
N HIS A 1236 6.49 -39.72 4.43
CA HIS A 1236 7.80 -39.69 5.12
C HIS A 1236 8.15 -38.27 5.62
N LEU A 1237 7.90 -37.25 4.81
CA LEU A 1237 8.11 -35.85 5.18
C LEU A 1237 7.10 -35.41 6.26
N MET A 1238 5.83 -35.81 6.14
CA MET A 1238 4.81 -35.54 7.16
C MET A 1238 5.12 -36.21 8.49
N LYS A 1239 5.55 -37.48 8.52
CA LYS A 1239 5.99 -38.15 9.74
C LYS A 1239 7.17 -37.43 10.42
N THR A 1240 8.06 -36.85 9.62
CA THR A 1240 9.19 -36.06 10.13
C THR A 1240 8.71 -34.74 10.74
N ILE A 1241 7.74 -34.09 10.11
CA ILE A 1241 7.09 -32.86 10.63
C ILE A 1241 6.30 -33.14 11.91
N ILE A 1242 5.52 -34.22 11.96
CA ILE A 1242 4.72 -34.65 13.13
C ILE A 1242 5.62 -34.98 14.32
N LYS A 1243 6.76 -35.65 14.08
CA LYS A 1243 7.76 -35.86 15.13
C LYS A 1243 8.19 -34.54 15.77
N PHE A 1244 8.36 -33.47 15.00
CA PHE A 1244 8.71 -32.16 15.58
C PHE A 1244 7.56 -31.50 16.38
N GLU A 1245 6.30 -31.89 16.17
CA GLU A 1245 5.14 -31.38 16.91
C GLU A 1245 4.88 -32.15 18.22
N GLU A 1246 5.07 -33.48 18.21
CA GLU A 1246 4.99 -34.32 19.42
C GLU A 1246 6.08 -33.97 20.46
N TYR A 1247 7.25 -33.49 20.01
CA TYR A 1247 8.30 -33.00 20.91
C TYR A 1247 8.02 -31.63 21.54
N THR A 1248 7.05 -30.86 21.03
CA THR A 1248 6.65 -29.56 21.61
C THR A 1248 5.49 -29.65 22.58
N SER A 1249 4.87 -30.83 22.71
CA SER A 1249 3.75 -31.12 23.61
C SER A 1249 4.14 -31.93 24.86
N CYS A 1250 5.44 -32.26 25.02
CA CYS A 1250 6.04 -32.83 26.23
C CYS A 1250 6.90 -31.81 26.99
#